data_AF-A0A816C4X3-F1
#
_entry.id   AF-A0A816C4X3-F1
#
_cell.length_a   1.000
_cell.length_b   1.000
_cell.length_c   1.000
_cell.angle_alpha   90.00
_cell.angle_beta   90.00
_cell.angle_gamma   90.00
#
_symmetry.space_group_name_H-M   'P 1'
#
loop_
_entity.id
_entity.type
_entity.pdbx_description
1 polymer ?
#
loop_
_entity_poly.entity_id
_entity_poly.type
_entity_poly.pdbx_seq_one_letter_code
_entity_poly.pdbx_strand_id
1 'polypeptide(L)'
;MIEETHLLKVIKEHVYQRWETACEKQPKIWEFIKKVNDESKEDFEMVLRRAAEYGSEYTKSSSMLSIVLQLLFTGIDDDCLLNEPKVFADLWNSVTNEGIASCDRFKQYISEDDLKEQMNEPSSSLILALHLYYQEKVPELLKQHHISNSKNTLYNLAAESVTQHGWISGIQAIKGKIPPNKYEPLIKKIREMVSSISTSLEEPSPCPRIPSSVDQSSQDTSGTTNLQILPNIAKPPDNMLKSTSSTSDQQQQHPSSTHSVEQSPTREITNSVHSSPIQISDDADIIQKCILTEPLKLQDLIEAGELKYNDKTLKEIAQDLVNRFFNDHTTPTTNFSKFVQACLHPIMFLIKRQQNLDDFMKTLTFAYEKMKRERATQSLSSDKAVPLSLRAFQHILLSSSDIFLRRIIMSLISKRNPVPFVEPNIEDRNGPAKHEIMASVVHVWNAQRPTLLSFSIGPCRGKSSLINSLFQSTFERHINSIYFDCTIDIDFGYSFIPERSFNVADCHGELPMDLLKTIRKLFDGFIIHVNQEYLEKNTDAVTELLQLLPSDKFQIILVRDVTSNFNEQRCLRPMNALLTQGTTPITPLMNMSDTNNSETQYLLEDLRENLLEKIKLYVPSNIDKDDLFFDLHKLLKPDYVTYLKHTTSTIKPLKKCLLGNKSELNDQSFPLYLQFTVLCKLRQELKKIDFYGSDGDRSFKINAEIFRLEHEFEQKDKAGK
;
A
#
# COMPACT_ATOMS: atom_id res chain seq x y z
N MET A 1 -21.76 -20.01 33.22
CA MET A 1 -20.33 -19.65 33.16
C MET A 1 -19.80 -20.14 31.83
N ILE A 2 -19.49 -19.22 30.91
CA ILE A 2 -18.79 -19.54 29.67
C ILE A 2 -17.32 -19.72 30.07
N GLU A 3 -16.70 -20.85 29.70
CA GLU A 3 -15.27 -21.07 29.98
C GLU A 3 -14.43 -19.95 29.33
N GLU A 4 -13.57 -19.32 30.12
CA GLU A 4 -12.65 -18.29 29.64
C GLU A 4 -11.68 -18.91 28.63
N THR A 5 -11.75 -18.45 27.38
CA THR A 5 -10.86 -18.98 26.33
C THR A 5 -9.42 -18.58 26.61
N HIS A 6 -8.47 -19.44 26.22
CA HIS A 6 -7.03 -19.13 26.33
C HIS A 6 -6.67 -17.80 25.64
N LEU A 7 -7.36 -17.45 24.56
CA LEU A 7 -7.17 -16.18 23.86
C LEU A 7 -7.55 -14.97 24.73
N LEU A 8 -8.72 -15.01 25.36
CA LEU A 8 -9.19 -13.93 26.23
C LEU A 8 -8.22 -13.70 27.40
N LYS A 9 -7.71 -14.77 27.99
CA LYS A 9 -6.68 -14.69 29.04
C LYS A 9 -5.42 -13.95 28.57
N VAL A 10 -4.90 -14.30 27.39
CA VAL A 10 -3.71 -13.65 26.81
C VAL A 10 -3.98 -12.17 26.50
N ILE A 11 -5.17 -11.83 26.00
CA ILE A 11 -5.54 -10.43 25.71
C ILE A 11 -5.65 -9.63 27.00
N LYS A 12 -6.28 -10.16 28.05
CA LYS A 12 -6.38 -9.50 29.37
C LYS A 12 -5.00 -9.22 29.96
N GLU A 13 -4.09 -10.20 29.89
CA GLU A 13 -2.72 -10.02 30.37
C GLU A 13 -1.96 -8.94 29.57
N HIS A 14 -2.16 -8.90 28.25
CA HIS A 14 -1.62 -7.83 27.42
C HIS A 14 -2.21 -6.45 27.76
N VAL A 15 -3.53 -6.35 27.98
CA VAL A 15 -4.20 -5.10 28.37
C VAL A 15 -3.65 -4.61 29.71
N TYR A 16 -3.50 -5.50 30.68
CA TYR A 16 -2.94 -5.18 31.99
C TYR A 16 -1.50 -4.65 31.90
N GLN A 17 -0.63 -5.33 31.15
CA GLN A 17 0.75 -4.88 30.91
C GLN A 17 0.81 -3.49 30.25
N ARG A 18 -0.13 -3.20 29.35
CA ARG A 18 -0.24 -1.87 28.74
C ARG A 18 -0.69 -0.81 29.74
N TRP A 19 -1.58 -1.14 30.67
CA TRP A 19 -1.98 -0.23 31.74
C TRP A 19 -0.82 0.05 32.67
N GLU A 20 -0.09 -0.98 33.08
CA GLU A 20 1.14 -0.84 33.89
C GLU A 20 2.15 0.09 33.22
N THR A 21 2.43 -0.14 31.93
CA THR A 21 3.36 0.69 31.15
C THR A 21 2.86 2.14 31.01
N ALA A 22 1.57 2.35 30.78
CA ALA A 22 1.00 3.69 30.64
C ALA A 22 1.02 4.46 31.98
N CYS A 23 0.83 3.76 33.09
CA CYS A 23 0.77 4.33 34.44
C CYS A 23 2.13 4.44 35.13
N GLU A 24 3.21 3.91 34.55
CA GLU A 24 4.58 3.97 35.09
C GLU A 24 5.00 5.42 35.44
N LYS A 25 4.55 6.40 34.64
CA LYS A 25 4.87 7.82 34.84
C LYS A 25 3.91 8.54 35.79
N GLN A 26 2.86 7.88 36.27
CA GLN A 26 1.82 8.45 37.14
C GLN A 26 1.55 7.52 38.34
N PRO A 27 2.43 7.51 39.35
CA PRO A 27 2.37 6.57 40.47
C PRO A 27 1.02 6.55 41.19
N LYS A 28 0.37 7.71 41.35
CA LYS A 28 -0.94 7.81 42.02
C LYS A 28 -2.05 7.07 41.27
N ILE A 29 -2.07 7.15 39.94
CA ILE A 29 -3.05 6.43 39.12
C ILE A 29 -2.77 4.92 39.21
N TRP A 30 -1.49 4.53 39.23
CA TRP A 30 -1.11 3.12 39.38
C TRP A 30 -1.47 2.55 40.76
N GLU A 31 -1.26 3.32 41.83
CA GLU A 31 -1.68 2.98 43.20
C GLU A 31 -3.19 2.79 43.28
N PHE A 32 -3.97 3.66 42.63
CA PHE A 32 -5.42 3.50 42.54
C PHE A 32 -5.82 2.22 41.80
N ILE A 33 -5.21 1.91 40.66
CA ILE A 33 -5.48 0.67 39.91
C ILE A 33 -5.17 -0.56 40.78
N LYS A 34 -4.05 -0.55 41.51
CA LYS A 34 -3.69 -1.62 42.46
C LYS A 34 -4.68 -1.73 43.61
N LYS A 35 -5.06 -0.60 44.21
CA LYS A 35 -6.07 -0.54 45.28
C LYS A 35 -7.39 -1.18 44.84
N VAL A 36 -7.90 -0.83 43.65
CA VAL A 36 -9.14 -1.42 43.11
C VAL A 36 -8.99 -2.93 42.88
N ASN A 37 -7.86 -3.39 42.34
CA ASN A 37 -7.59 -4.83 42.18
C ASN A 37 -7.54 -5.58 43.51
N ASP A 38 -6.99 -4.96 44.55
CA ASP A 38 -6.86 -5.56 45.88
C ASP A 38 -8.20 -5.54 46.66
N GLU A 39 -9.01 -4.49 46.49
CA GLU A 39 -10.30 -4.32 47.17
C GLU A 39 -11.44 -5.09 46.49
N SER A 40 -11.46 -5.15 45.16
CA SER A 40 -12.48 -5.86 44.38
C SER A 40 -11.89 -6.52 43.14
N LYS A 41 -11.36 -7.73 43.33
CA LYS A 41 -10.80 -8.53 42.23
C LYS A 41 -11.84 -8.86 41.15
N GLU A 42 -13.11 -9.04 41.53
CA GLU A 42 -14.18 -9.34 40.58
C GLU A 42 -14.47 -8.15 39.65
N ASP A 43 -14.63 -6.95 40.21
CA ASP A 43 -14.84 -5.74 39.42
C ASP A 43 -13.62 -5.43 38.54
N PHE A 44 -12.42 -5.63 39.07
CA PHE A 44 -11.19 -5.46 38.34
C PHE A 44 -11.09 -6.41 37.13
N GLU A 45 -11.36 -7.69 37.34
CA GLU A 45 -11.36 -8.70 36.28
C GLU A 45 -12.46 -8.46 35.25
N MET A 46 -13.63 -7.98 35.68
CA MET A 46 -14.71 -7.58 34.79
C MET A 46 -14.31 -6.40 33.91
N VAL A 47 -13.71 -5.35 34.47
CA VAL A 47 -13.22 -4.20 33.70
C VAL A 47 -12.10 -4.61 32.75
N LEU A 48 -11.16 -5.46 33.20
CA LEU A 48 -10.08 -5.97 32.36
C LEU A 48 -10.61 -6.82 31.20
N ARG A 49 -11.62 -7.66 31.47
CA ARG A 49 -12.33 -8.43 30.45
C ARG A 49 -13.05 -7.53 29.46
N ARG A 50 -13.77 -6.51 29.91
CA ARG A 50 -14.42 -5.52 29.02
C ARG A 50 -13.41 -4.78 28.16
N ALA A 51 -12.28 -4.36 28.72
CA ALA A 51 -11.21 -3.74 27.97
C ALA A 51 -10.56 -4.69 26.96
N ALA A 52 -10.51 -5.99 27.25
CA ALA A 52 -10.04 -7.02 26.33
C ALA A 52 -11.05 -7.36 25.22
N GLU A 53 -12.35 -7.38 25.54
CA GLU A 53 -13.43 -7.76 24.62
C GLU A 53 -13.90 -6.58 23.75
N TYR A 54 -13.95 -5.37 24.31
CA TYR A 54 -14.56 -4.17 23.69
C TYR A 54 -13.61 -2.96 23.61
N GLY A 55 -12.44 -3.01 24.26
CA GLY A 55 -11.63 -1.82 24.49
C GLY A 55 -10.97 -1.26 23.22
N SER A 56 -11.59 -0.26 22.59
CA SER A 56 -10.88 0.51 21.55
C SER A 56 -11.34 1.93 21.26
N GLU A 57 -12.52 2.40 21.69
CA GLU A 57 -12.96 3.75 21.31
C GLU A 57 -12.34 4.84 22.20
N TYR A 58 -12.49 4.71 23.52
CA TYR A 58 -12.07 5.73 24.48
C TYR A 58 -10.58 5.65 24.85
N THR A 59 -10.00 4.44 24.80
CA THR A 59 -8.58 4.20 25.09
C THR A 59 -7.63 4.80 24.06
N LYS A 60 -8.10 5.06 22.83
CA LYS A 60 -7.34 5.77 21.78
C LYS A 60 -7.16 7.25 22.10
N SER A 61 -8.18 7.87 22.71
CA SER A 61 -8.20 9.31 23.01
C SER A 61 -7.46 9.64 24.31
N SER A 62 -7.64 8.81 25.34
CA SER A 62 -6.80 8.82 26.55
C SER A 62 -6.99 7.49 27.30
N SER A 63 -5.96 6.65 27.26
CA SER A 63 -5.96 5.37 27.95
C SER A 63 -6.15 5.55 29.46
N MET A 64 -5.46 6.52 30.07
CA MET A 64 -5.51 6.74 31.52
C MET A 64 -6.89 7.17 32.00
N LEU A 65 -7.52 8.14 31.31
CA LEU A 65 -8.87 8.60 31.68
C LEU A 65 -9.90 7.49 31.49
N SER A 66 -9.78 6.72 30.39
CA SER A 66 -10.68 5.61 30.11
C SER A 66 -10.60 4.52 31.16
N ILE A 67 -9.39 4.18 31.63
CA ILE A 67 -9.18 3.18 32.69
C ILE A 67 -9.80 3.66 34.01
N VAL A 68 -9.47 4.90 34.41
CA VAL A 68 -9.95 5.47 35.68
C VAL A 68 -11.48 5.56 35.71
N LEU A 69 -12.12 6.01 34.63
CA LEU A 69 -13.58 6.06 34.56
C LEU A 69 -14.23 4.66 34.64
N GLN A 70 -13.68 3.66 33.96
CA GLN A 70 -14.23 2.30 34.01
C GLN A 70 -14.08 1.64 35.38
N LEU A 71 -12.99 1.93 36.10
CA LEU A 71 -12.76 1.42 37.45
C LEU A 71 -13.57 2.16 38.52
N LEU A 72 -13.91 3.43 38.30
CA LEU A 72 -14.71 4.22 39.24
C LEU A 72 -16.22 3.99 39.08
N PHE A 73 -16.69 3.78 37.85
CA PHE A 73 -18.12 3.62 37.54
C PHE A 73 -18.44 2.17 37.21
N THR A 74 -18.13 1.26 38.14
CA THR A 74 -18.22 -0.20 37.94
C THR A 74 -19.65 -0.66 37.63
N GLY A 75 -20.67 0.00 38.18
CA GLY A 75 -22.10 -0.34 37.99
C GLY A 75 -22.70 0.00 36.63
N ILE A 76 -21.89 0.47 35.67
CA ILE A 76 -22.27 0.51 34.25
C ILE A 76 -22.05 -0.90 33.69
N ASP A 77 -22.93 -1.85 34.06
CA ASP A 77 -22.79 -3.28 33.76
C ASP A 77 -23.07 -3.63 32.27
N ASP A 78 -22.71 -4.87 31.89
CA ASP A 78 -22.76 -5.45 30.53
C ASP A 78 -24.12 -5.32 29.84
N ASP A 79 -25.24 -5.39 30.57
CA ASP A 79 -26.57 -5.23 29.97
C ASP A 79 -26.83 -3.78 29.51
N CYS A 80 -26.29 -2.77 30.20
CA CYS A 80 -26.35 -1.38 29.76
C CYS A 80 -25.40 -1.14 28.58
N LEU A 81 -24.21 -1.75 28.56
CA LEU A 81 -23.29 -1.61 27.42
C LEU A 81 -23.77 -2.36 26.16
N LEU A 82 -24.49 -3.48 26.34
CA LEU A 82 -25.03 -4.29 25.24
C LEU A 82 -26.42 -3.81 24.76
N ASN A 83 -27.27 -3.28 25.64
CA ASN A 83 -28.64 -2.86 25.30
C ASN A 83 -28.85 -1.34 25.27
N GLU A 84 -28.04 -0.56 25.99
CA GLU A 84 -28.09 0.91 26.02
C GLU A 84 -26.70 1.51 25.72
N PRO A 85 -26.22 1.43 24.47
CA PRO A 85 -24.87 1.83 24.04
C PRO A 85 -24.47 3.31 24.28
N LYS A 86 -25.22 4.06 25.10
CA LYS A 86 -25.06 5.49 25.36
C LYS A 86 -24.52 5.82 26.75
N VAL A 87 -24.72 5.03 27.81
CA VAL A 87 -24.42 5.52 29.18
C VAL A 87 -22.93 5.83 29.40
N PHE A 88 -22.02 4.93 29.03
CA PHE A 88 -20.58 5.20 29.16
C PHE A 88 -20.10 6.27 28.17
N ALA A 89 -20.68 6.29 26.97
CA ALA A 89 -20.40 7.34 25.98
C ALA A 89 -20.81 8.73 26.49
N ASP A 90 -21.97 8.81 27.13
CA ASP A 90 -22.52 10.01 27.74
C ASP A 90 -21.66 10.44 28.94
N LEU A 91 -21.20 9.49 29.76
CA LEU A 91 -20.23 9.75 30.84
C LEU A 91 -18.94 10.33 30.27
N TRP A 92 -18.33 9.65 29.29
CA TRP A 92 -17.10 10.10 28.65
C TRP A 92 -17.26 11.50 28.06
N ASN A 93 -18.31 11.72 27.27
CA ASN A 93 -18.59 12.99 26.62
C ASN A 93 -18.90 14.10 27.62
N SER A 94 -19.64 13.80 28.69
CA SER A 94 -19.94 14.78 29.73
C SER A 94 -18.66 15.17 30.46
N VAL A 95 -17.84 14.21 30.88
CA VAL A 95 -16.59 14.48 31.62
C VAL A 95 -15.56 15.22 30.75
N THR A 96 -15.44 14.85 29.47
CA THR A 96 -14.48 15.49 28.54
C THR A 96 -14.96 16.80 27.92
N ASN A 97 -16.23 17.19 28.10
CA ASN A 97 -16.75 18.48 27.63
C ASN A 97 -17.07 19.45 28.76
N GLU A 98 -17.60 18.94 29.87
CA GLU A 98 -18.11 19.71 31.00
C GLU A 98 -17.24 19.59 32.26
N GLY A 99 -16.18 18.78 32.20
CA GLY A 99 -15.24 18.60 33.29
C GLY A 99 -15.78 17.72 34.41
N ILE A 100 -15.07 17.70 35.54
CA ILE A 100 -15.35 16.78 36.63
C ILE A 100 -16.74 16.97 37.27
N ALA A 101 -17.26 18.20 37.27
CA ALA A 101 -18.59 18.51 37.82
C ALA A 101 -19.73 17.70 37.17
N SER A 102 -19.53 17.22 35.94
CA SER A 102 -20.53 16.40 35.26
C SER A 102 -20.70 14.99 35.83
N CYS A 103 -19.76 14.52 36.65
CA CYS A 103 -19.83 13.21 37.32
C CYS A 103 -21.06 13.09 38.24
N ASP A 104 -21.57 14.21 38.76
CA ASP A 104 -22.79 14.24 39.57
C ASP A 104 -24.03 13.67 38.83
N ARG A 105 -24.05 13.72 37.49
CA ARG A 105 -25.12 13.14 36.66
C ARG A 105 -25.11 11.60 36.66
N PHE A 106 -23.98 11.01 37.03
CA PHE A 106 -23.72 9.57 36.99
C PHE A 106 -23.53 8.99 38.40
N LYS A 107 -23.90 9.75 39.44
CA LYS A 107 -23.75 9.35 40.85
C LYS A 107 -24.47 8.04 41.21
N GLN A 108 -25.42 7.59 40.39
CA GLN A 108 -26.07 6.29 40.57
C GLN A 108 -25.16 5.09 40.24
N TYR A 109 -24.03 5.31 39.55
CA TYR A 109 -23.11 4.26 39.09
C TYR A 109 -21.78 4.23 39.85
N ILE A 110 -21.61 5.08 40.88
CA ILE A 110 -20.41 5.21 41.70
C ILE A 110 -20.84 5.40 43.16
N SER A 111 -20.06 4.93 44.12
CA SER A 111 -20.38 5.16 45.54
C SER A 111 -20.29 6.65 45.87
N GLU A 112 -21.13 7.14 46.79
CA GLU A 112 -21.14 8.55 47.16
C GLU A 112 -19.81 9.00 47.79
N ASP A 113 -19.15 8.10 48.52
CA ASP A 113 -17.85 8.36 49.16
C ASP A 113 -16.73 8.43 48.11
N ASP A 114 -16.68 7.50 47.15
CA ASP A 114 -15.69 7.54 46.07
C ASP A 114 -15.90 8.78 45.19
N LEU A 115 -17.14 9.12 44.85
CA LEU A 115 -17.43 10.32 44.06
C LEU A 115 -16.98 11.58 44.79
N LYS A 116 -17.26 11.70 46.10
CA LYS A 116 -16.80 12.83 46.91
C LYS A 116 -15.28 12.89 47.01
N GLU A 117 -14.60 11.75 47.18
CA GLU A 117 -13.13 11.68 47.18
C GLU A 117 -12.58 12.19 45.84
N GLN A 118 -13.10 11.65 44.73
CA GLN A 118 -12.63 12.01 43.40
C GLN A 118 -12.88 13.48 43.03
N MET A 119 -14.00 14.06 43.47
CA MET A 119 -14.35 15.45 43.16
C MET A 119 -13.66 16.48 44.06
N ASN A 120 -13.40 16.16 45.33
CA ASN A 120 -12.89 17.15 46.30
C ASN A 120 -11.38 17.10 46.50
N GLU A 121 -10.71 15.98 46.20
CA GLU A 121 -9.27 15.87 46.33
C GLU A 121 -8.56 16.27 45.03
N PRO A 122 -7.80 17.37 44.97
CA PRO A 122 -7.13 17.81 43.74
C PRO A 122 -6.14 16.80 43.16
N SER A 123 -5.70 15.83 43.96
CA SER A 123 -4.83 14.74 43.54
C SER A 123 -5.52 13.40 43.37
N SER A 124 -6.85 13.39 43.28
CA SER A 124 -7.60 12.19 42.94
C SER A 124 -7.19 11.65 41.56
N SER A 125 -7.31 10.34 41.38
CA SER A 125 -6.96 9.68 40.12
C SER A 125 -7.78 10.21 38.94
N LEU A 126 -9.05 10.56 39.17
CA LEU A 126 -9.91 11.14 38.15
C LEU A 126 -9.45 12.54 37.72
N ILE A 127 -9.15 13.43 38.68
CA ILE A 127 -8.66 14.77 38.37
C ILE A 127 -7.32 14.70 37.65
N LEU A 128 -6.40 13.83 38.11
CA LEU A 128 -5.10 13.65 37.46
C LEU A 128 -5.23 13.13 36.03
N ALA A 129 -6.04 12.09 35.80
CA ALA A 129 -6.24 11.53 34.48
C ALA A 129 -6.91 12.52 33.51
N LEU A 130 -7.89 13.28 34.00
CA LEU A 130 -8.58 14.31 33.23
C LEU A 130 -7.66 15.52 32.94
N HIS A 131 -6.81 15.91 33.90
CA HIS A 131 -5.80 16.93 33.69
C HIS A 131 -4.81 16.53 32.59
N LEU A 132 -4.31 15.29 32.60
CA LEU A 132 -3.42 14.78 31.57
C LEU A 132 -4.07 14.79 30.18
N TYR A 133 -5.35 14.41 30.10
CA TYR A 133 -6.12 14.51 28.85
C TYR A 133 -6.15 15.93 28.30
N TYR A 134 -6.43 16.92 29.16
CA TYR A 134 -6.47 18.33 28.72
C TYR A 134 -5.08 18.95 28.53
N GLN A 135 -4.05 18.46 29.21
CA GLN A 135 -2.68 18.95 29.10
C GLN A 135 -2.13 18.79 27.68
N GLU A 136 -2.58 17.78 26.94
CA GLU A 136 -2.24 17.60 25.53
C GLU A 136 -3.08 18.48 24.60
N LYS A 137 -4.40 18.55 24.84
CA LYS A 137 -5.37 19.19 23.93
C LYS A 137 -5.40 20.72 24.04
N VAL A 138 -5.30 21.27 25.25
CA VAL A 138 -5.42 22.71 25.50
C VAL A 138 -4.29 23.51 24.82
N PRO A 139 -3.00 23.13 24.91
CA PRO A 139 -1.94 23.84 24.22
C PRO A 139 -2.12 23.84 22.69
N GLU A 140 -2.57 22.73 22.12
CA GLU A 140 -2.83 22.61 20.68
C GLU A 140 -3.88 23.65 20.23
N LEU A 141 -5.03 23.67 20.91
CA LEU A 141 -6.11 24.59 20.61
C LEU A 141 -5.69 26.07 20.78
N LEU A 142 -4.99 26.39 21.87
CA LEU A 142 -4.52 27.76 22.11
C LEU A 142 -3.47 28.21 21.08
N LYS A 143 -2.58 27.30 20.63
CA LYS A 143 -1.61 27.59 19.55
C LYS A 143 -2.29 27.83 18.21
N GLN A 144 -3.31 27.05 17.85
CA GLN A 144 -4.11 27.25 16.63
C GLN A 144 -4.75 28.65 16.56
N HIS A 145 -5.08 29.24 17.71
CA HIS A 145 -5.62 30.60 17.81
C HIS A 145 -4.54 31.68 18.03
N HIS A 146 -3.26 31.34 17.90
CA HIS A 146 -2.12 32.22 18.12
C HIS A 146 -2.10 32.85 19.53
N ILE A 147 -2.49 32.09 20.55
CA ILE A 147 -2.40 32.48 21.95
C ILE A 147 -1.07 31.92 22.49
N SER A 148 -0.02 32.72 22.36
CA SER A 148 1.32 32.40 22.83
C SER A 148 1.42 32.54 24.35
N ASN A 149 2.11 31.60 24.98
CA ASN A 149 2.33 31.59 26.42
C ASN A 149 3.83 31.70 26.72
N SER A 150 4.26 32.79 27.36
CA SER A 150 5.68 33.05 27.57
C SER A 150 6.34 32.12 28.60
N LYS A 151 5.58 31.32 29.38
CA LYS A 151 6.13 30.43 30.43
C LYS A 151 5.31 29.17 30.73
N ASN A 152 4.52 28.64 29.80
CA ASN A 152 3.57 27.53 30.04
C ASN A 152 2.52 27.74 31.15
N THR A 153 2.51 28.88 31.85
CA THR A 153 1.59 29.19 32.95
C THR A 153 0.13 29.28 32.52
N LEU A 154 -0.16 29.94 31.38
CA LEU A 154 -1.51 30.01 30.82
C LEU A 154 -2.06 28.64 30.37
N TYR A 155 -1.21 27.75 29.85
CA TYR A 155 -1.62 26.43 29.37
C TYR A 155 -1.98 25.52 30.53
N ASN A 156 -1.18 25.52 31.60
CA ASN A 156 -1.49 24.77 32.81
C ASN A 156 -2.75 25.33 33.48
N LEU A 157 -2.86 26.66 33.63
CA LEU A 157 -4.06 27.30 34.20
C LEU A 157 -5.32 26.97 33.38
N ALA A 158 -5.22 26.96 32.06
CA ALA A 158 -6.31 26.59 31.17
C ALA A 158 -6.68 25.10 31.32
N ALA A 159 -5.68 24.21 31.34
CA ALA A 159 -5.92 22.78 31.54
C ALA A 159 -6.55 22.49 32.90
N GLU A 160 -6.07 23.10 33.98
CA GLU A 160 -6.66 23.01 35.32
C GLU A 160 -8.11 23.52 35.31
N SER A 161 -8.36 24.69 34.73
CA SER A 161 -9.71 25.27 34.70
C SER A 161 -10.69 24.44 33.87
N VAL A 162 -10.25 23.89 32.73
CA VAL A 162 -11.04 23.00 31.88
C VAL A 162 -11.26 21.64 32.53
N THR A 163 -10.29 21.13 33.30
CA THR A 163 -10.46 19.92 34.12
C THR A 163 -11.62 20.07 35.10
N GLN A 164 -11.70 21.23 35.77
CA GLN A 164 -12.70 21.49 36.79
C GLN A 164 -14.08 21.83 36.22
N HIS A 165 -14.13 22.61 35.15
CA HIS A 165 -15.37 23.24 34.68
C HIS A 165 -15.75 22.90 33.23
N GLY A 166 -14.95 22.10 32.53
CA GLY A 166 -15.13 21.80 31.13
C GLY A 166 -14.64 22.90 30.18
N TRP A 167 -14.74 22.65 28.88
CA TRP A 167 -14.16 23.52 27.85
C TRP A 167 -14.71 24.94 27.88
N ILE A 168 -16.04 25.09 27.90
CA ILE A 168 -16.67 26.41 27.79
C ILE A 168 -16.46 27.21 29.07
N SER A 169 -16.86 26.65 30.22
CA SER A 169 -16.80 27.36 31.50
C SER A 169 -15.36 27.53 31.99
N GLY A 170 -14.48 26.56 31.73
CA GLY A 170 -13.06 26.65 32.08
C GLY A 170 -12.33 27.76 31.30
N ILE A 171 -12.54 27.85 29.98
CA ILE A 171 -11.95 28.95 29.19
C ILE A 171 -12.57 30.31 29.55
N GLN A 172 -13.86 30.35 29.91
CA GLN A 172 -14.51 31.55 30.44
C GLN A 172 -13.91 32.03 31.77
N ALA A 173 -13.60 31.11 32.69
CA ALA A 173 -13.00 31.43 33.98
C ALA A 173 -11.63 32.11 33.85
N ILE A 174 -10.90 31.82 32.77
CA ILE A 174 -9.60 32.43 32.46
C ILE A 174 -9.68 33.57 31.44
N LYS A 175 -10.87 34.09 31.11
CA LYS A 175 -11.08 35.15 30.11
C LYS A 175 -10.13 36.34 30.30
N GLY A 176 -9.91 36.77 31.53
CA GLY A 176 -9.02 37.91 31.86
C GLY A 176 -7.53 37.66 31.57
N LYS A 177 -7.14 36.42 31.25
CA LYS A 177 -5.77 36.03 30.89
C LYS A 177 -5.57 35.85 29.38
N ILE A 178 -6.65 35.95 28.59
CA ILE A 178 -6.64 35.79 27.13
C ILE A 178 -6.85 37.17 26.48
N PRO A 179 -6.09 37.54 25.44
CA PRO A 179 -6.32 38.79 24.72
C PRO A 179 -7.76 38.89 24.21
N PRO A 180 -8.47 40.02 24.44
CA PRO A 180 -9.90 40.14 24.10
C PRO A 180 -10.23 39.83 22.63
N ASN A 181 -9.35 40.22 21.71
CA ASN A 181 -9.48 39.97 20.27
C ASN A 181 -9.27 38.50 19.86
N LYS A 182 -8.69 37.66 20.74
CA LYS A 182 -8.48 36.22 20.52
C LYS A 182 -9.51 35.36 21.26
N TYR A 183 -10.08 35.89 22.33
CA TYR A 183 -11.03 35.18 23.19
C TYR A 183 -12.33 34.80 22.46
N GLU A 184 -12.99 35.76 21.79
CA GLU A 184 -14.27 35.48 21.11
C GLU A 184 -14.14 34.44 19.99
N PRO A 185 -13.11 34.50 19.10
CA PRO A 185 -12.87 33.44 18.13
C PRO A 185 -12.62 32.06 18.77
N LEU A 186 -11.86 32.01 19.87
CA LEU A 186 -11.56 30.77 20.58
C LEU A 186 -12.84 30.16 21.17
N ILE A 187 -13.64 30.95 21.90
CA ILE A 187 -14.91 30.47 22.48
C ILE A 187 -15.87 30.01 21.39
N LYS A 188 -15.95 30.73 20.26
CA LYS A 188 -16.77 30.30 19.12
C LYS A 188 -16.33 28.92 18.63
N LYS A 189 -15.02 28.72 18.42
CA LYS A 189 -14.48 27.42 17.97
C LYS A 189 -14.73 26.29 18.97
N ILE A 190 -14.59 26.59 20.27
CA ILE A 190 -14.90 25.62 21.33
C ILE A 190 -16.38 25.23 21.31
N ARG A 191 -17.30 26.19 21.13
CA ARG A 191 -18.73 25.88 21.02
C ARG A 191 -19.01 24.99 19.82
N GLU A 192 -18.41 25.28 18.67
CA GLU A 192 -18.52 24.44 17.47
C GLU A 192 -18.01 23.00 17.74
N MET A 193 -16.86 22.87 18.41
CA MET A 193 -16.28 21.58 18.79
C MET A 193 -17.22 20.80 19.70
N VAL A 194 -17.69 21.41 20.79
CA VAL A 194 -18.61 20.78 21.75
C VAL A 194 -19.95 20.41 21.08
N SER A 195 -20.51 21.29 20.23
CA SER A 195 -21.78 21.01 19.53
C SER A 195 -21.68 19.91 18.48
N SER A 196 -20.51 19.77 17.83
CA SER A 196 -20.28 18.71 16.83
C SER A 196 -20.26 17.32 17.46
N ILE A 197 -19.88 17.23 18.75
CA ILE A 197 -19.88 15.98 19.50
C ILE A 197 -21.32 15.63 19.90
N SER A 198 -22.10 16.58 20.40
CA SER A 198 -23.50 16.36 20.80
C SER A 198 -24.43 15.95 19.65
N THR A 199 -24.19 16.47 18.43
CA THR A 199 -25.03 16.18 17.25
C THR A 199 -24.79 14.81 16.62
N SER A 200 -23.67 14.15 16.96
CA SER A 200 -23.38 12.80 16.47
C SER A 200 -24.17 11.68 17.17
N LEU A 201 -24.91 12.00 18.24
CA LEU A 201 -25.58 11.03 19.13
C LEU A 201 -27.13 11.00 19.00
N GLU A 202 -27.72 11.86 18.17
CA GLU A 202 -29.17 11.93 17.94
C GLU A 202 -29.63 11.22 16.63
N GLU A 203 -30.28 10.06 16.82
CA GLU A 203 -31.18 9.24 15.99
C GLU A 203 -30.79 8.65 14.60
N PRO A 204 -31.11 7.34 14.36
CA PRO A 204 -31.08 6.72 13.04
C PRO A 204 -32.27 7.17 12.18
N SER A 205 -32.00 7.60 10.95
CA SER A 205 -33.02 8.06 10.00
C SER A 205 -34.09 6.99 9.69
N PRO A 206 -35.38 7.36 9.59
CA PRO A 206 -36.44 6.43 9.19
C PRO A 206 -36.31 6.07 7.70
N CYS A 207 -36.41 4.77 7.40
CA CYS A 207 -36.30 4.23 6.03
C CYS A 207 -37.34 4.83 5.07
N PRO A 208 -36.97 5.15 3.82
CA PRO A 208 -37.91 5.65 2.82
C PRO A 208 -38.83 4.54 2.30
N ARG A 209 -40.14 4.78 2.31
CA ARG A 209 -41.15 3.92 1.66
C ARG A 209 -41.00 3.99 0.14
N ILE A 210 -40.92 2.82 -0.50
CA ILE A 210 -40.98 2.65 -1.95
C ILE A 210 -42.44 2.82 -2.41
N PRO A 211 -42.75 3.58 -3.47
CA PRO A 211 -44.09 3.62 -4.06
C PRO A 211 -44.29 2.43 -5.00
N SER A 212 -45.42 1.74 -4.83
CA SER A 212 -45.93 0.74 -5.77
C SER A 212 -46.40 1.42 -7.05
N SER A 213 -45.80 1.05 -8.19
CA SER A 213 -46.26 1.47 -9.52
C SER A 213 -47.10 0.38 -10.18
N VAL A 214 -48.07 0.89 -10.94
CA VAL A 214 -49.21 0.23 -11.58
C VAL A 214 -48.80 -0.33 -12.94
N ASP A 215 -49.32 -1.52 -13.26
CA ASP A 215 -49.28 -2.16 -14.57
C ASP A 215 -49.87 -1.27 -15.68
N GLN A 216 -49.16 -1.16 -16.80
CA GLN A 216 -49.70 -1.15 -18.17
C GLN A 216 -48.57 -1.01 -19.20
N SER A 217 -48.41 -1.99 -20.09
CA SER A 217 -48.22 -1.73 -21.53
C SER A 217 -48.24 -3.01 -22.35
N SER A 218 -49.01 -2.95 -23.42
CA SER A 218 -48.96 -3.81 -24.60
C SER A 218 -48.83 -2.92 -25.84
N GLN A 219 -48.29 -3.52 -26.90
CA GLN A 219 -48.25 -3.11 -28.32
C GLN A 219 -47.03 -2.35 -28.87
N ASP A 220 -46.25 -3.11 -29.65
CA ASP A 220 -45.94 -2.94 -31.08
C ASP A 220 -45.74 -1.52 -31.66
N THR A 221 -44.59 -1.29 -32.32
CA THR A 221 -44.52 -1.24 -33.80
C THR A 221 -43.09 -1.07 -34.34
N SER A 222 -42.92 -1.64 -35.52
CA SER A 222 -41.79 -1.65 -36.45
C SER A 222 -41.33 -0.28 -36.98
N GLY A 223 -40.05 -0.18 -37.36
CA GLY A 223 -39.53 0.92 -38.19
C GLY A 223 -38.19 0.59 -38.85
N THR A 224 -38.25 0.24 -40.14
CA THR A 224 -37.17 -0.04 -41.08
C THR A 224 -36.65 1.25 -41.74
N THR A 225 -35.34 1.39 -41.95
CA THR A 225 -34.82 2.26 -43.04
C THR A 225 -33.43 1.85 -43.54
N ASN A 226 -33.30 1.94 -44.87
CA ASN A 226 -32.21 1.53 -45.76
C ASN A 226 -31.11 2.61 -45.98
N LEU A 227 -30.11 2.21 -46.80
CA LEU A 227 -29.17 2.99 -47.66
C LEU A 227 -27.78 3.22 -47.01
N GLN A 228 -26.62 3.12 -47.69
CA GLN A 228 -26.27 3.09 -49.12
C GLN A 228 -24.81 2.62 -49.33
N ILE A 229 -24.44 2.35 -50.58
CA ILE A 229 -23.22 1.72 -51.12
C ILE A 229 -22.19 2.79 -51.62
N LEU A 230 -20.87 2.58 -51.34
CA LEU A 230 -19.56 2.90 -52.03
C LEU A 230 -19.38 4.23 -52.84
N PRO A 231 -18.15 4.74 -53.22
CA PRO A 231 -16.88 4.03 -53.52
C PRO A 231 -15.50 4.72 -53.23
N ASN A 232 -14.44 3.87 -53.10
CA ASN A 232 -13.11 3.82 -53.77
C ASN A 232 -12.16 5.05 -53.98
N ILE A 233 -10.83 4.75 -54.08
CA ILE A 233 -9.65 5.53 -54.61
C ILE A 233 -8.86 6.33 -53.53
N ALA A 234 -7.52 6.40 -53.38
CA ALA A 234 -6.33 6.17 -54.22
C ALA A 234 -5.04 5.88 -53.38
N LYS A 235 -4.05 5.21 -54.00
CA LYS A 235 -2.58 5.25 -53.71
C LYS A 235 -1.94 6.48 -54.41
N PRO A 236 -0.77 7.05 -54.02
CA PRO A 236 0.59 6.51 -54.32
C PRO A 236 1.72 7.08 -53.38
N PRO A 237 3.03 7.14 -53.73
CA PRO A 237 3.95 6.15 -54.33
C PRO A 237 5.27 5.91 -53.53
N ASP A 238 5.99 4.85 -53.91
CA ASP A 238 7.43 4.64 -53.71
C ASP A 238 8.28 5.49 -54.67
N ASN A 239 9.46 5.96 -54.22
CA ASN A 239 10.71 5.93 -55.01
C ASN A 239 11.97 6.43 -54.25
N MET A 240 12.95 5.51 -54.15
CA MET A 240 14.37 5.60 -54.56
C MET A 240 15.32 6.75 -54.14
N LEU A 241 16.50 6.33 -53.61
CA LEU A 241 17.91 6.64 -53.99
C LEU A 241 18.80 6.74 -52.73
N LYS A 242 19.70 5.77 -52.47
CA LYS A 242 21.14 5.72 -52.84
C LYS A 242 21.97 6.91 -52.33
N SER A 243 23.03 6.60 -51.56
CA SER A 243 24.47 6.92 -51.79
C SER A 243 25.21 7.10 -50.43
N THR A 244 26.03 6.12 -50.01
CA THR A 244 27.51 6.04 -50.13
C THR A 244 28.33 6.87 -49.12
N SER A 245 29.13 6.13 -48.34
CA SER A 245 30.56 6.35 -47.98
C SER A 245 31.04 7.68 -47.39
N SER A 246 31.77 7.62 -46.27
CA SER A 246 33.25 7.63 -46.28
C SER A 246 33.86 7.65 -44.87
N THR A 247 34.83 6.76 -44.69
CA THR A 247 35.96 6.76 -43.75
C THR A 247 36.75 8.08 -43.66
N SER A 248 37.29 8.40 -42.48
CA SER A 248 38.72 8.74 -42.32
C SER A 248 39.14 8.93 -40.86
N ASP A 249 40.24 8.27 -40.53
CA ASP A 249 41.11 8.43 -39.36
C ASP A 249 41.63 9.87 -39.16
N GLN A 250 41.99 10.21 -37.91
CA GLN A 250 43.33 10.76 -37.62
C GLN A 250 43.69 10.72 -36.13
N GLN A 251 44.86 10.13 -35.88
CA GLN A 251 45.66 10.21 -34.66
C GLN A 251 46.22 11.62 -34.45
N GLN A 252 46.43 12.04 -33.20
CA GLN A 252 47.59 12.85 -32.84
C GLN A 252 47.99 12.69 -31.36
N GLN A 253 49.31 12.67 -31.15
CA GLN A 253 50.05 12.39 -29.91
C GLN A 253 50.30 13.66 -29.08
N HIS A 254 50.29 13.51 -27.74
CA HIS A 254 51.15 14.08 -26.65
C HIS A 254 51.73 15.51 -26.73
N PRO A 255 51.90 16.26 -25.60
CA PRO A 255 52.65 15.78 -24.43
C PRO A 255 52.19 16.21 -23.02
N SER A 256 52.81 15.51 -22.08
CA SER A 256 52.81 15.57 -20.61
C SER A 256 53.24 16.91 -20.00
N SER A 257 52.57 17.29 -18.90
CA SER A 257 53.17 18.08 -17.82
C SER A 257 52.69 17.55 -16.45
N THR A 258 53.68 17.27 -15.61
CA THR A 258 53.59 16.79 -14.23
C THR A 258 53.23 17.91 -13.27
N HIS A 259 52.13 17.76 -12.53
CA HIS A 259 51.98 18.35 -11.20
C HIS A 259 51.26 17.36 -10.27
N SER A 260 52.00 16.87 -9.30
CA SER A 260 51.57 16.03 -8.19
C SER A 260 50.72 16.83 -7.21
N VAL A 261 49.45 16.45 -7.09
CA VAL A 261 48.54 16.81 -6.00
C VAL A 261 47.87 15.51 -5.54
N GLU A 262 47.90 15.27 -4.22
CA GLU A 262 47.30 14.12 -3.56
C GLU A 262 45.83 13.94 -3.97
N GLN A 263 45.55 12.87 -4.70
CA GLN A 263 44.20 12.42 -5.03
C GLN A 263 43.84 11.19 -4.20
N SER A 264 42.82 11.36 -3.37
CA SER A 264 41.97 10.29 -2.85
C SER A 264 41.43 9.43 -4.01
N PRO A 265 41.34 8.10 -3.89
CA PRO A 265 40.95 7.26 -5.02
C PRO A 265 39.43 7.30 -5.22
N THR A 266 38.95 8.30 -5.94
CA THR A 266 37.63 8.23 -6.58
C THR A 266 37.78 7.41 -7.84
N ARG A 267 37.54 6.09 -7.73
CA ARG A 267 37.41 5.22 -8.90
C ARG A 267 36.23 5.71 -9.74
N GLU A 268 36.52 6.42 -10.84
CA GLU A 268 35.56 6.63 -11.92
C GLU A 268 35.26 5.27 -12.56
N ILE A 269 34.13 4.68 -12.16
CA ILE A 269 33.54 3.53 -12.81
C ILE A 269 32.78 4.06 -14.04
N THR A 270 33.49 4.21 -15.16
CA THR A 270 32.88 4.32 -16.50
C THR A 270 32.41 2.93 -16.97
N ASN A 271 31.48 2.33 -16.22
CA ASN A 271 30.75 1.16 -16.70
C ASN A 271 29.68 1.64 -17.68
N SER A 272 29.88 1.40 -18.98
CA SER A 272 28.76 1.32 -19.91
C SER A 272 27.86 0.18 -19.43
N VAL A 273 26.63 0.50 -19.02
CA VAL A 273 25.69 -0.37 -18.30
C VAL A 273 24.94 -1.31 -19.25
N HIS A 274 25.61 -1.85 -20.25
CA HIS A 274 25.05 -2.92 -21.08
C HIS A 274 25.67 -4.24 -20.65
N SER A 275 24.84 -5.14 -20.11
CA SER A 275 25.20 -6.53 -19.92
C SER A 275 25.71 -7.08 -21.25
N SER A 276 26.94 -7.63 -21.26
CA SER A 276 27.45 -8.29 -22.46
C SER A 276 26.47 -9.40 -22.90
N PRO A 277 26.18 -9.57 -24.20
CA PRO A 277 25.23 -10.57 -24.70
C PRO A 277 25.47 -12.00 -24.14
N ILE A 278 26.73 -12.34 -23.87
CA ILE A 278 27.15 -13.62 -23.28
C ILE A 278 26.56 -13.81 -21.87
N GLN A 279 26.54 -12.76 -21.05
CA GLN A 279 25.99 -12.83 -19.69
C GLN A 279 24.47 -13.01 -19.67
N ILE A 280 23.76 -12.44 -20.65
CA ILE A 280 22.30 -12.56 -20.77
C ILE A 280 21.91 -14.01 -21.06
N SER A 281 22.66 -14.68 -21.94
CA SER A 281 22.43 -16.09 -22.30
C SER A 281 22.61 -17.03 -21.10
N ASP A 282 23.67 -16.83 -20.31
CA ASP A 282 23.96 -17.67 -19.14
C ASP A 282 22.87 -17.55 -18.06
N ASP A 283 22.43 -16.32 -17.77
CA ASP A 283 21.37 -16.06 -16.78
C ASP A 283 20.05 -16.71 -17.21
N ALA A 284 19.65 -16.59 -18.48
CA ALA A 284 18.44 -17.19 -19.01
C ALA A 284 18.45 -18.72 -18.89
N ASP A 285 19.58 -19.36 -19.20
CA ASP A 285 19.73 -20.82 -19.07
C ASP A 285 19.63 -21.30 -17.61
N ILE A 286 20.16 -20.54 -16.66
CA ILE A 286 20.06 -20.88 -15.24
C ILE A 286 18.62 -20.72 -14.77
N ILE A 287 17.96 -19.62 -15.12
CA ILE A 287 16.55 -19.37 -14.78
C ILE A 287 15.64 -20.45 -15.36
N GLN A 288 15.84 -20.85 -16.61
CA GLN A 288 15.05 -21.88 -17.25
C GLN A 288 15.17 -23.23 -16.51
N LYS A 289 16.33 -23.53 -15.93
CA LYS A 289 16.53 -24.73 -15.09
C LYS A 289 15.86 -24.63 -13.72
N CYS A 290 15.52 -23.43 -13.26
CA CYS A 290 14.79 -23.22 -12.01
C CYS A 290 13.28 -23.44 -12.16
N ILE A 291 12.75 -23.35 -13.39
CA ILE A 291 11.33 -23.57 -13.67
C ILE A 291 10.98 -25.04 -13.51
N LEU A 292 9.91 -25.31 -12.76
CA LEU A 292 9.46 -26.67 -12.49
C LEU A 292 8.88 -27.31 -13.74
N THR A 293 9.23 -28.58 -13.98
CA THR A 293 8.67 -29.39 -15.06
C THR A 293 7.22 -29.79 -14.77
N GLU A 294 6.91 -30.06 -13.51
CA GLU A 294 5.55 -30.26 -13.03
C GLU A 294 4.99 -28.94 -12.50
N PRO A 295 3.90 -28.40 -13.08
CA PRO A 295 3.38 -27.12 -12.67
C PRO A 295 2.75 -27.20 -11.27
N LEU A 296 3.05 -26.20 -10.45
CA LEU A 296 2.41 -25.92 -9.17
C LEU A 296 0.90 -25.69 -9.38
N LYS A 297 0.13 -26.22 -8.44
CA LYS A 297 -1.34 -26.20 -8.41
C LYS A 297 -1.83 -25.46 -7.17
N LEU A 298 -3.13 -25.17 -7.13
CA LEU A 298 -3.75 -24.52 -5.98
C LEU A 298 -3.43 -25.24 -4.65
N GLN A 299 -3.34 -26.56 -4.66
CA GLN A 299 -3.00 -27.35 -3.47
C GLN A 299 -1.65 -26.94 -2.87
N ASP A 300 -0.63 -26.70 -3.69
CA ASP A 300 0.70 -26.29 -3.21
C ASP A 300 0.66 -24.94 -2.46
N LEU A 301 -0.16 -24.01 -2.94
CA LEU A 301 -0.39 -22.72 -2.27
C LEU A 301 -1.20 -22.88 -0.98
N ILE A 302 -2.16 -23.80 -0.95
CA ILE A 302 -2.94 -24.10 0.26
C ILE A 302 -2.00 -24.66 1.33
N GLU A 303 -1.25 -25.72 0.99
CA GLU A 303 -0.28 -26.39 1.86
C GLU A 303 0.79 -25.42 2.36
N ALA A 304 1.38 -24.61 1.46
CA ALA A 304 2.36 -23.59 1.84
C ALA A 304 1.83 -22.64 2.92
N GLY A 305 0.54 -22.31 2.85
CA GLY A 305 -0.08 -21.43 3.83
C GLY A 305 -0.58 -22.08 5.11
N GLU A 306 -0.62 -23.40 5.17
CA GLU A 306 -0.93 -24.16 6.38
C GLU A 306 0.34 -24.49 7.18
N LEU A 307 1.51 -24.16 6.63
CA LEU A 307 2.77 -24.23 7.34
C LEU A 307 2.70 -23.45 8.65
N LYS A 308 2.69 -24.24 9.71
CA LYS A 308 2.98 -23.82 11.07
C LYS A 308 4.49 -23.63 11.19
N TYR A 309 5.01 -22.49 10.75
CA TYR A 309 6.32 -22.02 11.22
C TYR A 309 6.19 -21.60 12.68
N ASN A 310 5.90 -22.57 13.56
CA ASN A 310 5.54 -22.27 14.94
C ASN A 310 6.76 -21.84 15.76
N ASP A 311 7.98 -22.14 15.31
CA ASP A 311 9.19 -21.90 16.11
C ASP A 311 10.32 -21.21 15.33
N LYS A 312 10.12 -20.80 14.07
CA LYS A 312 11.16 -20.17 13.24
C LYS A 312 10.73 -18.83 12.65
N THR A 313 11.58 -17.83 12.84
CA THR A 313 11.51 -16.52 12.18
C THR A 313 11.85 -16.64 10.69
N LEU A 314 11.39 -15.69 9.86
CA LEU A 314 11.75 -15.61 8.44
C LEU A 314 13.26 -15.54 8.21
N LYS A 315 13.99 -14.92 9.15
CA LYS A 315 15.44 -14.83 9.13
C LYS A 315 16.10 -16.20 9.30
N GLU A 316 15.61 -17.01 10.23
CA GLU A 316 16.11 -18.38 10.43
C GLU A 316 15.80 -19.26 9.22
N ILE A 317 14.61 -19.12 8.63
CA ILE A 317 14.24 -19.86 7.41
C ILE A 317 15.18 -19.49 6.26
N ALA A 318 15.42 -18.20 6.02
CA ALA A 318 16.34 -17.74 4.98
C ALA A 318 17.77 -18.25 5.21
N GLN A 319 18.26 -18.18 6.46
CA GLN A 319 19.59 -18.67 6.81
C GLN A 319 19.71 -20.19 6.61
N ASP A 320 18.69 -20.97 7.00
CA ASP A 320 18.64 -22.41 6.80
C ASP A 320 18.68 -22.80 5.32
N LEU A 321 17.91 -22.11 4.48
CA LEU A 321 17.89 -22.34 3.03
C LEU A 321 19.26 -22.08 2.41
N VAL A 322 19.88 -20.95 2.76
CA VAL A 322 21.21 -20.59 2.25
C VAL A 322 22.28 -21.57 2.77
N ASN A 323 22.24 -21.95 4.05
CA ASN A 323 23.18 -22.92 4.61
C ASN A 323 23.09 -24.27 3.91
N ARG A 324 21.87 -24.77 3.65
CA ARG A 324 21.67 -26.03 2.91
C ARG A 324 22.22 -25.96 1.49
N PHE A 325 21.94 -24.87 0.78
CA PHE A 325 22.45 -24.63 -0.57
C PHE A 325 23.98 -24.70 -0.60
N PHE A 326 24.64 -23.94 0.28
CA PHE A 326 26.09 -23.96 0.31
C PHE A 326 26.62 -25.33 0.77
N ASN A 327 26.05 -25.98 1.79
CA ASN A 327 26.58 -27.25 2.31
C ASN A 327 26.45 -28.46 1.37
N ASP A 328 25.62 -28.38 0.32
CA ASP A 328 25.51 -29.44 -0.69
C ASP A 328 26.71 -29.39 -1.67
N HIS A 329 27.45 -30.50 -1.80
CA HIS A 329 28.64 -30.64 -2.65
C HIS A 329 28.32 -30.92 -4.14
N THR A 330 27.05 -30.86 -4.55
CA THR A 330 26.65 -31.03 -5.96
C THR A 330 27.07 -29.86 -6.86
N THR A 331 27.03 -30.07 -8.18
CA THR A 331 27.41 -29.06 -9.19
C THR A 331 26.67 -27.73 -9.00
N PRO A 332 27.34 -26.56 -9.14
CA PRO A 332 26.78 -25.24 -8.80
C PRO A 332 25.41 -24.91 -9.41
N THR A 333 25.19 -25.27 -10.67
CA THR A 333 23.93 -24.97 -11.38
C THR A 333 22.74 -25.80 -10.88
N THR A 334 22.94 -27.10 -10.67
CA THR A 334 21.89 -28.00 -10.15
C THR A 334 21.55 -27.64 -8.71
N ASN A 335 22.56 -27.21 -7.94
CA ASN A 335 22.38 -26.74 -6.58
C ASN A 335 21.56 -25.43 -6.55
N PHE A 336 21.80 -24.51 -7.49
CA PHE A 336 21.07 -23.23 -7.54
C PHE A 336 19.59 -23.42 -7.87
N SER A 337 19.27 -24.28 -8.84
CA SER A 337 17.87 -24.59 -9.15
C SER A 337 17.13 -25.17 -7.94
N LYS A 338 17.72 -26.14 -7.23
CA LYS A 338 17.15 -26.69 -5.99
C LYS A 338 16.97 -25.63 -4.91
N PHE A 339 17.94 -24.71 -4.76
CA PHE A 339 17.84 -23.60 -3.81
C PHE A 339 16.66 -22.69 -4.13
N VAL A 340 16.53 -22.27 -5.38
CA VAL A 340 15.43 -21.42 -5.83
C VAL A 340 14.09 -22.11 -5.60
N GLN A 341 13.98 -23.39 -5.96
CA GLN A 341 12.78 -24.19 -5.74
C GLN A 341 12.42 -24.29 -4.25
N ALA A 342 13.41 -24.48 -3.37
CA ALA A 342 13.20 -24.52 -1.92
C ALA A 342 12.71 -23.18 -1.35
N CYS A 343 13.02 -22.05 -2.00
CA CYS A 343 12.52 -20.74 -1.61
C CYS A 343 11.08 -20.46 -2.06
N LEU A 344 10.54 -21.18 -3.06
CA LEU A 344 9.18 -20.94 -3.57
C LEU A 344 8.11 -21.18 -2.50
N HIS A 345 8.31 -22.15 -1.62
CA HIS A 345 7.33 -22.51 -0.60
C HIS A 345 7.18 -21.44 0.50
N PRO A 346 8.27 -20.90 1.11
CA PRO A 346 8.20 -19.70 1.95
C PRO A 346 7.59 -18.49 1.24
N ILE A 347 7.92 -18.28 -0.05
CA ILE A 347 7.35 -17.17 -0.83
C ILE A 347 5.83 -17.34 -0.96
N MET A 348 5.34 -18.53 -1.31
CA MET A 348 3.90 -18.82 -1.37
C MET A 348 3.20 -18.61 -0.02
N PHE A 349 3.84 -19.01 1.08
CA PHE A 349 3.35 -18.73 2.44
C PHE A 349 3.14 -17.22 2.68
N LEU A 350 4.16 -16.41 2.38
CA LEU A 350 4.11 -14.95 2.54
C LEU A 350 3.05 -14.31 1.63
N ILE A 351 2.95 -14.75 0.37
CA ILE A 351 1.96 -14.29 -0.61
C ILE A 351 0.54 -14.57 -0.11
N LYS A 352 0.27 -15.78 0.41
CA LYS A 352 -1.06 -16.14 0.95
C LYS A 352 -1.44 -15.24 2.14
N ARG A 353 -0.47 -14.88 2.98
CA ARG A 353 -0.66 -13.97 4.12
C ARG A 353 -0.65 -12.49 3.73
N GLN A 354 -0.51 -12.16 2.45
CA GLN A 354 -0.47 -10.78 1.95
C GLN A 354 0.60 -9.96 2.67
N GLN A 355 1.78 -10.56 2.82
CA GLN A 355 2.97 -9.90 3.34
C GLN A 355 3.83 -9.34 2.19
N ASN A 356 4.59 -8.30 2.49
CA ASN A 356 5.57 -7.75 1.56
C ASN A 356 6.74 -8.76 1.44
N LEU A 357 7.16 -9.06 0.21
CA LEU A 357 8.24 -10.02 -0.05
C LEU A 357 9.62 -9.38 0.07
N ASP A 358 9.74 -8.06 0.01
CA ASP A 358 11.00 -7.31 0.05
C ASP A 358 11.80 -7.61 1.33
N ASP A 359 11.15 -7.70 2.49
CA ASP A 359 11.83 -8.01 3.77
C ASP A 359 12.45 -9.41 3.76
N PHE A 360 11.73 -10.40 3.22
CA PHE A 360 12.23 -11.76 3.08
C PHE A 360 13.38 -11.81 2.05
N MET A 361 13.21 -11.14 0.91
CA MET A 361 14.21 -11.10 -0.15
C MET A 361 15.50 -10.42 0.30
N LYS A 362 15.42 -9.28 1.01
CA LYS A 362 16.58 -8.62 1.64
C LYS A 362 17.32 -9.56 2.59
N THR A 363 16.58 -10.29 3.41
CA THR A 363 17.15 -11.23 4.37
C THR A 363 17.83 -12.41 3.67
N LEU A 364 17.19 -12.96 2.63
CA LEU A 364 17.72 -14.05 1.81
C LEU A 364 18.99 -13.61 1.06
N THR A 365 18.96 -12.47 0.37
CA THR A 365 20.10 -11.91 -0.36
C THR A 365 21.27 -11.59 0.57
N PHE A 366 21.01 -11.02 1.74
CA PHE A 366 22.05 -10.77 2.73
C PHE A 366 22.73 -12.07 3.20
N ALA A 367 21.93 -13.08 3.56
CA ALA A 367 22.46 -14.38 3.97
C ALA A 367 23.27 -15.05 2.84
N TYR A 368 22.76 -15.00 1.61
CA TYR A 368 23.41 -15.53 0.42
C TYR A 368 24.77 -14.87 0.14
N GLU A 369 24.82 -13.53 0.10
CA GLU A 369 26.06 -12.78 -0.15
C GLU A 369 27.06 -12.88 1.00
N LYS A 370 26.60 -13.07 2.24
CA LYS A 370 27.47 -13.36 3.38
C LYS A 370 28.17 -14.71 3.20
N MET A 371 27.41 -15.78 2.98
CA MET A 371 27.96 -17.13 2.81
C MET A 371 28.85 -17.25 1.57
N LYS A 372 28.50 -16.56 0.49
CA LYS A 372 29.33 -16.44 -0.72
C LYS A 372 30.70 -15.84 -0.42
N ARG A 373 30.75 -14.73 0.32
CA ARG A 373 32.03 -14.09 0.73
C ARG A 373 32.87 -15.00 1.62
N GLU A 374 32.25 -15.69 2.57
CA GLU A 374 32.93 -16.64 3.46
C GLU A 374 33.54 -17.84 2.72
N ARG A 375 33.01 -18.21 1.54
CA ARG A 375 33.57 -19.27 0.70
C ARG A 375 34.57 -18.79 -0.34
N ALA A 376 34.39 -17.58 -0.87
CA ALA A 376 35.35 -16.99 -1.80
C ALA A 376 36.73 -16.79 -1.15
N THR A 377 36.79 -16.64 0.18
CA THR A 377 38.06 -16.64 0.92
C THR A 377 38.69 -18.04 1.05
N GLN A 378 37.91 -19.11 0.87
CA GLN A 378 38.36 -20.51 1.01
C GLN A 378 38.64 -21.19 -0.34
N SER A 379 38.08 -20.71 -1.45
CA SER A 379 38.22 -21.28 -2.79
C SER A 379 38.67 -20.23 -3.80
N LEU A 380 39.72 -20.51 -4.57
CA LEU A 380 40.27 -19.66 -5.63
C LEU A 380 39.41 -19.61 -6.92
N SER A 381 38.33 -20.40 -7.01
CA SER A 381 37.44 -20.36 -8.18
C SER A 381 36.45 -19.20 -8.08
N SER A 382 36.54 -18.24 -9.01
CA SER A 382 35.57 -17.16 -9.20
C SER A 382 34.27 -17.69 -9.83
N ASP A 383 33.55 -18.57 -9.14
CA ASP A 383 32.23 -18.99 -9.61
C ASP A 383 31.30 -17.78 -9.65
N LYS A 384 30.82 -17.45 -10.86
CA LYS A 384 29.91 -16.34 -11.11
C LYS A 384 28.54 -16.69 -10.53
N ALA A 385 28.34 -16.31 -9.27
CA ALA A 385 27.06 -16.50 -8.60
C ALA A 385 25.97 -15.64 -9.24
N VAL A 386 24.82 -16.24 -9.49
CA VAL A 386 23.63 -15.56 -10.02
C VAL A 386 23.07 -14.64 -8.95
N PRO A 387 22.85 -13.35 -9.24
CA PRO A 387 22.23 -12.44 -8.29
C PRO A 387 20.79 -12.85 -7.99
N LEU A 388 20.41 -12.81 -6.71
CA LEU A 388 19.03 -13.05 -6.28
C LEU A 388 18.21 -11.77 -6.48
N SER A 389 17.10 -11.86 -7.21
CA SER A 389 16.15 -10.75 -7.38
C SER A 389 14.72 -11.20 -7.12
N LEU A 390 13.91 -10.31 -6.56
CA LEU A 390 12.48 -10.58 -6.34
C LEU A 390 11.79 -10.89 -7.68
N ARG A 391 12.14 -10.17 -8.75
CA ARG A 391 11.61 -10.41 -10.10
C ARG A 391 11.88 -11.83 -10.60
N ALA A 392 13.12 -12.32 -10.44
CA ALA A 392 13.45 -13.67 -10.85
C ALA A 392 12.59 -14.70 -10.10
N PHE A 393 12.41 -14.52 -8.80
CA PHE A 393 11.54 -15.41 -8.01
C PHE A 393 10.07 -15.32 -8.42
N GLN A 394 9.56 -14.12 -8.70
CA GLN A 394 8.19 -13.92 -9.19
C GLN A 394 8.00 -14.59 -10.56
N HIS A 395 8.93 -14.39 -11.51
CA HIS A 395 8.89 -15.02 -12.82
C HIS A 395 8.93 -16.54 -12.69
N ILE A 396 9.88 -17.10 -11.94
CA ILE A 396 9.99 -18.55 -11.73
C ILE A 396 8.73 -19.12 -11.09
N LEU A 397 8.17 -18.46 -10.09
CA LEU A 397 6.93 -18.88 -9.45
C LEU A 397 5.74 -18.87 -10.42
N LEU A 398 5.56 -17.79 -11.18
CA LEU A 398 4.47 -17.65 -12.14
C LEU A 398 4.61 -18.65 -13.30
N SER A 399 5.82 -18.83 -13.84
CA SER A 399 6.12 -19.78 -14.91
C SER A 399 6.04 -21.23 -14.46
N SER A 400 6.36 -21.51 -13.19
CA SER A 400 6.19 -22.83 -12.58
C SER A 400 4.76 -23.11 -12.14
N SER A 401 3.80 -22.19 -12.31
CA SER A 401 2.41 -22.36 -11.89
C SER A 401 1.49 -22.68 -13.07
N ASP A 402 0.50 -23.52 -12.84
CA ASP A 402 -0.61 -23.69 -13.78
C ASP A 402 -1.37 -22.36 -13.97
N ILE A 403 -2.18 -22.28 -15.02
CA ILE A 403 -2.82 -21.02 -15.39
C ILE A 403 -3.77 -20.50 -14.29
N PHE A 404 -4.40 -21.41 -13.54
CA PHE A 404 -5.35 -21.04 -12.49
C PHE A 404 -4.62 -20.49 -11.25
N LEU A 405 -3.61 -21.20 -10.76
CA LEU A 405 -2.77 -20.77 -9.66
C LEU A 405 -2.04 -19.46 -10.01
N ARG A 406 -1.49 -19.34 -11.23
CA ARG A 406 -0.79 -18.13 -11.69
C ARG A 406 -1.64 -16.87 -11.53
N ARG A 407 -2.95 -16.96 -11.82
CA ARG A 407 -3.90 -15.86 -11.62
C ARG A 407 -4.07 -15.51 -10.14
N ILE A 408 -4.18 -16.52 -9.28
CA ILE A 408 -4.33 -16.33 -7.83
C ILE A 408 -3.06 -15.69 -7.26
N ILE A 409 -1.89 -16.21 -7.61
CA ILE A 409 -0.60 -15.68 -7.20
C ILE A 409 -0.44 -14.23 -7.66
N MET A 410 -0.72 -13.93 -8.94
CA MET A 410 -0.68 -12.56 -9.46
C MET A 410 -1.58 -11.60 -8.66
N SER A 411 -2.81 -12.03 -8.34
CA SER A 411 -3.75 -11.26 -7.51
C SER A 411 -3.32 -11.07 -6.06
N LEU A 412 -2.57 -12.02 -5.50
CA LEU A 412 -2.08 -11.91 -4.13
C LEU A 412 -0.81 -11.07 -4.05
N ILE A 413 0.13 -11.23 -5.01
CA ILE A 413 1.36 -10.44 -5.07
C ILE A 413 1.02 -8.96 -5.27
N SER A 414 0.11 -8.63 -6.19
CA SER A 414 -0.24 -7.24 -6.53
C SER A 414 -0.78 -6.42 -5.36
N LYS A 415 -1.20 -7.07 -4.27
CA LYS A 415 -1.68 -6.39 -3.06
C LYS A 415 -0.58 -5.72 -2.26
N ARG A 416 0.66 -6.20 -2.36
CA ARG A 416 1.78 -5.76 -1.51
C ARG A 416 3.09 -5.52 -2.23
N ASN A 417 3.21 -5.99 -3.47
CA ASN A 417 4.45 -5.93 -4.22
C ASN A 417 4.14 -5.49 -5.66
N PRO A 418 5.10 -4.82 -6.32
CA PRO A 418 5.09 -4.70 -7.76
C PRO A 418 4.98 -6.07 -8.41
N VAL A 419 4.23 -6.15 -9.50
CA VAL A 419 4.09 -7.35 -10.31
C VAL A 419 4.65 -7.13 -11.70
N PRO A 420 5.18 -8.17 -12.34
CA PRO A 420 5.77 -8.04 -13.66
C PRO A 420 4.69 -7.81 -14.72
N PHE A 421 4.95 -6.86 -15.62
CA PHE A 421 4.14 -6.59 -16.81
C PHE A 421 4.89 -6.95 -18.09
N VAL A 422 6.15 -6.54 -18.21
CA VAL A 422 7.04 -6.92 -19.32
C VAL A 422 8.26 -7.63 -18.75
N GLU A 423 8.51 -8.85 -19.21
CA GLU A 423 9.54 -9.76 -18.71
C GLU A 423 10.44 -10.24 -19.85
N PRO A 424 11.66 -10.73 -19.56
CA PRO A 424 12.49 -11.38 -20.56
C PRO A 424 11.86 -12.71 -21.00
N ASN A 425 11.77 -12.96 -22.30
CA ASN A 425 11.38 -14.25 -22.84
C ASN A 425 12.55 -15.23 -22.75
N ILE A 426 12.52 -16.08 -21.75
CA ILE A 426 13.52 -17.12 -21.48
C ILE A 426 13.41 -18.35 -22.41
N GLU A 427 12.31 -18.47 -23.16
CA GLU A 427 12.08 -19.58 -24.10
C GLU A 427 12.79 -19.37 -25.45
N ASP A 428 12.91 -18.11 -25.91
CA ASP A 428 13.52 -17.77 -27.22
C ASP A 428 15.04 -17.59 -27.10
N ARG A 429 15.77 -18.71 -27.15
CA ARG A 429 17.24 -18.76 -26.95
C ARG A 429 18.08 -18.12 -28.07
N ASN A 430 17.51 -17.99 -29.27
CA ASN A 430 18.27 -17.63 -30.47
C ASN A 430 17.91 -16.23 -31.01
N GLY A 431 16.90 -15.57 -30.44
CA GLY A 431 16.53 -14.20 -30.79
C GLY A 431 17.28 -13.17 -29.94
N PRO A 432 17.42 -11.91 -30.42
CA PRO A 432 17.69 -10.80 -29.50
C PRO A 432 16.62 -10.84 -28.41
N ALA A 433 17.02 -10.84 -27.13
CA ALA A 433 16.15 -11.08 -25.97
C ALA A 433 14.78 -10.44 -26.18
N LYS A 434 13.79 -11.25 -26.59
CA LYS A 434 12.45 -10.74 -26.84
C LYS A 434 11.81 -10.53 -25.49
N HIS A 435 11.20 -9.40 -25.28
CA HIS A 435 10.37 -9.20 -24.10
C HIS A 435 8.99 -9.80 -24.35
N GLU A 436 8.39 -10.38 -23.32
CA GLU A 436 7.01 -10.84 -23.36
C GLU A 436 6.14 -10.13 -22.33
N ILE A 437 4.87 -9.93 -22.69
CA ILE A 437 3.89 -9.33 -21.80
C ILE A 437 3.28 -10.41 -20.92
N MET A 438 3.35 -10.20 -19.61
CA MET A 438 2.81 -11.09 -18.59
C MET A 438 1.28 -11.09 -18.65
N ALA A 439 0.74 -12.10 -19.33
CA ALA A 439 -0.69 -12.22 -19.60
C ALA A 439 -1.57 -12.33 -18.35
N SER A 440 -0.99 -12.67 -17.20
CA SER A 440 -1.71 -12.72 -15.93
C SER A 440 -2.01 -11.33 -15.35
N VAL A 441 -1.30 -10.28 -15.76
CA VAL A 441 -1.53 -8.91 -15.28
C VAL A 441 -2.96 -8.42 -15.61
N VAL A 442 -3.54 -8.92 -16.71
CA VAL A 442 -4.91 -8.61 -17.16
C VAL A 442 -5.94 -8.79 -16.03
N HIS A 443 -5.72 -9.76 -15.14
CA HIS A 443 -6.66 -10.10 -14.07
C HIS A 443 -6.60 -9.15 -12.88
N VAL A 444 -5.51 -8.39 -12.75
CA VAL A 444 -5.31 -7.40 -11.69
C VAL A 444 -5.40 -5.98 -12.20
N TRP A 445 -5.44 -5.78 -13.52
CA TRP A 445 -5.55 -4.46 -14.12
C TRP A 445 -6.88 -3.78 -13.77
N ASN A 446 -6.80 -2.66 -13.07
CA ASN A 446 -7.98 -1.86 -12.73
C ASN A 446 -8.10 -0.65 -13.66
N ALA A 447 -8.94 -0.77 -14.70
CA ALA A 447 -9.21 0.30 -15.67
C ALA A 447 -9.83 1.57 -15.05
N GLN A 448 -10.31 1.52 -13.79
CA GLN A 448 -10.83 2.70 -13.09
C GLN A 448 -9.73 3.52 -12.40
N ARG A 449 -8.50 3.00 -12.34
CA ARG A 449 -7.35 3.68 -11.75
C ARG A 449 -6.36 4.05 -12.85
N PRO A 450 -6.02 5.34 -12.99
CA PRO A 450 -4.98 5.75 -13.93
C PRO A 450 -3.69 4.95 -13.69
N THR A 451 -3.04 4.49 -14.75
CA THR A 451 -1.74 3.79 -14.67
C THR A 451 -0.67 4.63 -15.35
N LEU A 452 0.33 5.06 -14.59
CA LEU A 452 1.40 5.93 -15.07
C LEU A 452 2.66 5.11 -15.35
N LEU A 453 3.26 5.27 -16.54
CA LEU A 453 4.54 4.63 -16.88
C LEU A 453 5.71 5.58 -16.63
N SER A 454 6.63 5.17 -15.74
CA SER A 454 7.93 5.77 -15.52
C SER A 454 8.97 5.12 -16.41
N PHE A 455 9.62 5.89 -17.29
CA PHE A 455 10.72 5.39 -18.13
C PHE A 455 11.74 6.48 -18.43
N SER A 456 12.93 6.09 -18.89
CA SER A 456 13.99 7.02 -19.26
C SER A 456 14.22 7.08 -20.76
N ILE A 457 14.57 8.27 -21.25
CA ILE A 457 15.13 8.48 -22.58
C ILE A 457 16.64 8.65 -22.42
N GLY A 458 17.41 7.70 -22.94
CA GLY A 458 18.84 7.60 -22.71
C GLY A 458 19.21 7.11 -21.30
N PRO A 459 20.51 7.10 -20.97
CA PRO A 459 21.01 6.58 -19.69
C PRO A 459 20.60 7.49 -18.54
N CYS A 460 19.78 6.96 -17.63
CA CYS A 460 19.34 7.66 -16.43
C CYS A 460 19.39 6.73 -15.21
N ARG A 461 20.17 7.11 -14.19
CA ARG A 461 20.30 6.35 -12.94
C ARG A 461 19.29 6.83 -11.89
N GLY A 462 19.06 6.00 -10.87
CA GLY A 462 18.21 6.37 -9.72
C GLY A 462 16.73 6.60 -10.07
N LYS A 463 16.21 6.00 -11.15
CA LYS A 463 14.81 6.10 -11.54
C LYS A 463 13.88 5.43 -10.54
N SER A 464 14.06 4.12 -10.33
CA SER A 464 13.27 3.34 -9.35
C SER A 464 13.39 3.90 -7.93
N SER A 465 14.57 4.39 -7.53
CA SER A 465 14.74 5.08 -6.25
C SER A 465 13.86 6.32 -6.14
N LEU A 466 13.80 7.17 -7.19
CA LEU A 466 12.93 8.35 -7.20
C LEU A 466 11.46 7.94 -7.13
N ILE A 467 11.04 6.96 -7.93
CA ILE A 467 9.65 6.48 -7.98
C ILE A 467 9.21 5.87 -6.65
N ASN A 468 10.11 5.13 -6.00
CA ASN A 468 9.91 4.62 -4.65
C ASN A 468 9.74 5.77 -3.64
N SER A 469 10.56 6.82 -3.71
CA SER A 469 10.41 7.98 -2.82
C SER A 469 9.13 8.78 -3.08
N LEU A 470 8.80 9.06 -4.34
CA LEU A 470 7.63 9.87 -4.72
C LEU A 470 6.31 9.18 -4.38
N PHE A 471 6.21 7.87 -4.62
CA PHE A 471 4.96 7.14 -4.49
C PHE A 471 4.95 6.12 -3.37
N GLN A 472 6.01 6.09 -2.56
CA GLN A 472 6.24 5.12 -1.48
C GLN A 472 6.18 3.65 -1.97
N SER A 473 6.48 3.44 -3.26
CA SER A 473 6.49 2.13 -3.91
C SER A 473 7.72 1.30 -3.51
N THR A 474 7.71 0.02 -3.88
CA THR A 474 8.76 -0.95 -3.52
C THR A 474 9.39 -1.61 -4.74
N PHE A 475 9.60 -0.86 -5.82
CA PHE A 475 10.33 -1.35 -7.00
C PHE A 475 11.76 -1.73 -6.64
N GLU A 476 12.21 -2.88 -7.12
CA GLU A 476 13.57 -3.37 -6.89
C GLU A 476 14.58 -2.46 -7.61
N ARG A 477 15.69 -2.15 -6.95
CA ARG A 477 16.76 -1.30 -7.52
C ARG A 477 17.61 -2.09 -8.50
N HIS A 478 18.17 -1.40 -9.49
CA HIS A 478 18.97 -2.00 -10.53
C HIS A 478 20.11 -2.89 -10.00
N ILE A 479 20.13 -4.14 -10.46
CA ILE A 479 21.24 -5.08 -10.34
C ILE A 479 21.61 -5.59 -11.74
N ASN A 480 22.84 -6.06 -11.93
CA ASN A 480 23.27 -6.63 -13.22
C ASN A 480 22.60 -7.99 -13.46
N SER A 481 21.38 -7.98 -14.01
CA SER A 481 20.57 -9.14 -14.31
C SER A 481 19.63 -8.84 -15.49
N ILE A 482 19.27 -9.87 -16.25
CA ILE A 482 18.31 -9.80 -17.37
C ILE A 482 16.94 -9.20 -16.98
N TYR A 483 16.58 -9.26 -15.70
CA TYR A 483 15.32 -8.71 -15.17
C TYR A 483 15.33 -7.19 -14.96
N PHE A 484 16.44 -6.52 -15.28
CA PHE A 484 16.60 -5.08 -15.14
C PHE A 484 16.89 -4.39 -16.48
N ASP A 485 16.72 -5.13 -17.58
CA ASP A 485 16.95 -4.65 -18.94
C ASP A 485 15.64 -4.72 -19.75
N CYS A 486 15.09 -3.54 -20.04
CA CYS A 486 13.87 -3.36 -20.82
C CYS A 486 12.62 -4.07 -20.25
N THR A 487 12.59 -4.31 -18.93
CA THR A 487 11.44 -4.91 -18.22
C THR A 487 10.56 -3.84 -17.59
N ILE A 488 9.31 -4.17 -17.28
CA ILE A 488 8.36 -3.24 -16.66
C ILE A 488 7.61 -3.94 -15.55
N ASP A 489 7.62 -3.34 -14.35
CA ASP A 489 6.80 -3.75 -13.22
C ASP A 489 5.66 -2.77 -12.99
N ILE A 490 4.58 -3.21 -12.37
CA ILE A 490 3.43 -2.37 -11.97
C ILE A 490 3.15 -2.54 -10.48
N ASP A 491 3.11 -1.43 -9.76
CA ASP A 491 2.60 -1.31 -8.41
C ASP A 491 1.18 -0.71 -8.42
N PHE A 492 0.21 -1.56 -8.06
CA PHE A 492 -1.21 -1.21 -8.02
C PHE A 492 -1.62 -0.36 -6.80
N GLY A 493 -0.70 -0.10 -5.86
CA GLY A 493 -0.96 0.78 -4.73
C GLY A 493 -2.04 0.28 -3.75
N TYR A 494 -2.32 -1.02 -3.75
CA TYR A 494 -3.26 -1.66 -2.81
C TYR A 494 -2.70 -1.79 -1.38
N SER A 495 -1.39 -1.64 -1.22
CA SER A 495 -0.71 -1.79 0.08
C SER A 495 -0.87 -0.59 1.01
N PHE A 496 -1.33 0.55 0.49
CA PHE A 496 -1.45 1.81 1.23
C PHE A 496 -2.79 1.91 1.96
N ILE A 497 -2.78 2.58 3.11
CA ILE A 497 -3.98 2.97 3.84
C ILE A 497 -3.92 4.50 4.02
N PRO A 498 -4.76 5.28 3.31
CA PRO A 498 -5.70 4.84 2.27
C PRO A 498 -5.01 4.35 0.99
N GLU A 499 -5.67 3.50 0.21
CA GLU A 499 -5.16 3.00 -1.07
C GLU A 499 -4.87 4.15 -2.05
N ARG A 500 -3.83 4.02 -2.88
CA ARG A 500 -3.56 5.03 -3.91
C ARG A 500 -4.67 5.02 -4.97
N SER A 501 -5.05 6.21 -5.44
CA SER A 501 -6.06 6.37 -6.49
C SER A 501 -5.55 6.02 -7.90
N PHE A 502 -4.25 5.74 -8.04
CA PHE A 502 -3.58 5.43 -9.31
C PHE A 502 -2.54 4.32 -9.12
N ASN A 503 -2.20 3.67 -10.22
CA ASN A 503 -1.15 2.68 -10.32
C ASN A 503 0.11 3.33 -10.89
N VAL A 504 1.27 2.80 -10.55
CA VAL A 504 2.56 3.24 -11.10
C VAL A 504 3.24 2.05 -11.73
N ALA A 505 3.78 2.23 -12.93
CA ALA A 505 4.61 1.27 -13.61
C ALA A 505 6.03 1.83 -13.74
N ASP A 506 7.05 1.01 -13.48
CA ASP A 506 8.45 1.41 -13.61
C ASP A 506 9.15 0.54 -14.63
N CYS A 507 9.75 1.18 -15.64
CA CYS A 507 10.57 0.53 -16.65
C CYS A 507 12.02 0.41 -16.16
N HIS A 508 12.56 -0.80 -16.12
CA HIS A 508 13.95 -1.05 -15.75
C HIS A 508 14.81 -1.04 -17.01
N GLY A 509 15.98 -0.42 -16.91
CA GLY A 509 16.82 -0.15 -18.07
C GLY A 509 16.23 0.92 -18.99
N GLU A 510 16.62 0.85 -20.26
CA GLU A 510 16.12 1.72 -21.33
C GLU A 510 14.88 1.07 -21.96
N LEU A 511 13.86 1.86 -22.33
CA LEU A 511 12.65 1.31 -22.94
C LEU A 511 12.83 1.28 -24.47
N PRO A 512 12.83 0.10 -25.12
CA PRO A 512 12.95 0.02 -26.56
C PRO A 512 11.80 0.74 -27.25
N MET A 513 12.12 1.45 -28.33
CA MET A 513 11.18 2.23 -29.11
C MET A 513 9.96 1.40 -29.58
N ASP A 514 10.23 0.20 -30.09
CA ASP A 514 9.18 -0.67 -30.63
C ASP A 514 8.27 -1.20 -29.52
N LEU A 515 8.83 -1.45 -28.34
CA LEU A 515 8.05 -1.82 -27.16
C LEU A 515 7.17 -0.63 -26.72
N LEU A 516 7.72 0.59 -26.64
CA LEU A 516 6.95 1.79 -26.30
C LEU A 516 5.80 2.02 -27.27
N LYS A 517 6.04 1.93 -28.59
CA LYS A 517 4.97 2.04 -29.62
C LYS A 517 3.84 1.03 -29.40
N THR A 518 4.20 -0.16 -28.93
CA THR A 518 3.27 -1.27 -28.67
C THR A 518 2.43 -1.02 -27.41
N ILE A 519 3.03 -0.55 -26.32
CA ILE A 519 2.36 -0.48 -25.00
C ILE A 519 1.82 0.91 -24.64
N ARG A 520 2.25 2.00 -25.32
CA ARG A 520 1.91 3.38 -24.96
C ARG A 520 0.41 3.65 -24.81
N LYS A 521 -0.45 2.93 -25.52
CA LYS A 521 -1.91 3.11 -25.45
C LYS A 521 -2.54 2.58 -24.15
N LEU A 522 -1.84 1.68 -23.45
CA LEU A 522 -2.32 1.05 -22.21
C LEU A 522 -2.18 1.96 -21.00
N PHE A 523 -1.33 2.98 -21.07
CA PHE A 523 -1.02 3.87 -19.96
C PHE A 523 -1.81 5.17 -20.06
N ASP A 524 -2.21 5.70 -18.91
CA ASP A 524 -2.95 6.95 -18.78
C ASP A 524 -2.03 8.16 -18.72
N GLY A 525 -0.75 7.93 -18.40
CA GLY A 525 0.26 8.95 -18.46
C GLY A 525 1.69 8.45 -18.33
N PHE A 526 2.62 9.39 -18.45
CA PHE A 526 4.05 9.12 -18.56
C PHE A 526 4.86 10.04 -17.67
N ILE A 527 5.78 9.45 -16.90
CA ILE A 527 6.82 10.14 -16.15
C ILE A 527 8.13 9.86 -16.88
N ILE A 528 8.66 10.88 -17.54
CA ILE A 528 9.74 10.73 -18.52
C ILE A 528 11.01 11.28 -17.93
N HIS A 529 12.02 10.43 -17.77
CA HIS A 529 13.29 10.80 -17.16
C HIS A 529 14.34 11.03 -18.24
N VAL A 530 15.03 12.17 -18.23
CA VAL A 530 16.11 12.46 -19.17
C VAL A 530 17.28 13.06 -18.41
N ASN A 531 18.47 12.48 -18.52
CA ASN A 531 19.67 13.08 -17.92
C ASN A 531 20.05 14.37 -18.68
N GLN A 532 20.49 15.41 -17.96
CA GLN A 532 20.86 16.71 -18.55
C GLN A 532 21.87 16.55 -19.70
N GLU A 533 22.95 15.81 -19.48
CA GLU A 533 24.04 15.66 -20.46
C GLU A 533 23.54 14.97 -21.74
N TYR A 534 22.67 13.96 -21.58
CA TYR A 534 22.07 13.28 -22.71
C TYR A 534 21.13 14.19 -23.49
N LEU A 535 20.30 14.97 -22.79
CA LEU A 535 19.35 15.92 -23.39
C LEU A 535 20.06 16.99 -24.23
N GLU A 536 21.15 17.55 -23.72
CA GLU A 536 21.94 18.57 -24.39
C GLU A 536 22.59 18.06 -25.69
N LYS A 537 22.95 16.78 -25.72
CA LYS A 537 23.61 16.13 -26.88
C LYS A 537 22.61 15.57 -27.90
N ASN A 538 21.41 15.18 -27.46
CA ASN A 538 20.47 14.38 -28.24
C ASN A 538 19.05 14.97 -28.26
N THR A 539 18.93 16.30 -28.30
CA THR A 539 17.62 16.99 -28.22
C THR A 539 16.64 16.53 -29.30
N ASP A 540 17.11 16.28 -30.54
CA ASP A 540 16.27 15.83 -31.64
C ASP A 540 15.72 14.41 -31.43
N ALA A 541 16.56 13.49 -30.94
CA ALA A 541 16.15 12.11 -30.65
C ALA A 541 15.17 12.05 -29.46
N VAL A 542 15.40 12.87 -28.43
CA VAL A 542 14.44 13.03 -27.32
C VAL A 542 13.10 13.55 -27.84
N THR A 543 13.13 14.55 -28.72
CA THR A 543 11.93 15.12 -29.32
C THR A 543 11.16 14.09 -30.14
N GLU A 544 11.83 13.32 -30.99
CA GLU A 544 11.21 12.26 -31.80
C GLU A 544 10.49 11.22 -30.91
N LEU A 545 11.12 10.82 -29.81
CA LEU A 545 10.53 9.92 -28.81
C LEU A 545 9.26 10.51 -28.18
N LEU A 546 9.29 11.79 -27.82
CA LEU A 546 8.14 12.46 -27.20
C LEU A 546 6.95 12.58 -28.17
N GLN A 547 7.21 12.76 -29.48
CA GLN A 547 6.16 12.79 -30.50
C GLN A 547 5.43 11.45 -30.67
N LEU A 548 6.02 10.36 -30.19
CA LEU A 548 5.36 9.06 -30.17
C LEU A 548 4.39 8.92 -28.99
N LEU A 549 4.45 9.76 -27.98
CA LEU A 549 3.50 9.66 -26.87
C LEU A 549 2.15 10.27 -27.28
N PRO A 550 1.01 9.64 -26.91
CA PRO A 550 -0.29 10.21 -27.23
C PRO A 550 -0.47 11.56 -26.51
N SER A 551 -0.86 12.59 -27.26
CA SER A 551 -0.97 13.97 -26.76
C SER A 551 -2.14 14.18 -25.78
N ASP A 552 -3.08 13.26 -25.75
CA ASP A 552 -4.24 13.23 -24.84
C ASP A 552 -3.92 12.63 -23.46
N LYS A 553 -2.70 12.12 -23.25
CA LYS A 553 -2.26 11.48 -22.01
C LYS A 553 -1.54 12.44 -21.09
N PHE A 554 -1.59 12.15 -19.79
CA PHE A 554 -0.80 12.89 -18.81
C PHE A 554 0.69 12.70 -19.11
N GLN A 555 1.49 13.77 -19.11
CA GLN A 555 2.92 13.70 -19.37
C GLN A 555 3.65 14.64 -18.42
N ILE A 556 4.79 14.20 -17.89
CA ILE A 556 5.74 15.05 -17.17
C ILE A 556 7.16 14.65 -17.57
N ILE A 557 8.01 15.64 -17.80
CA ILE A 557 9.42 15.43 -18.13
C ILE A 557 10.27 15.87 -16.94
N LEU A 558 11.04 14.94 -16.40
CA LEU A 558 11.98 15.16 -15.31
C LEU A 558 13.39 15.20 -15.89
N VAL A 559 14.01 16.39 -15.92
CA VAL A 559 15.42 16.52 -16.30
C VAL A 559 16.28 16.20 -15.09
N ARG A 560 17.15 15.20 -15.18
CA ARG A 560 17.90 14.60 -14.07
C ARG A 560 19.35 15.08 -14.05
N ASP A 561 19.90 15.10 -12.84
CA ASP A 561 21.30 15.45 -12.55
C ASP A 561 21.66 16.85 -13.05
N VAL A 562 20.73 17.79 -12.85
CA VAL A 562 20.86 19.16 -13.31
C VAL A 562 21.98 19.87 -12.54
N THR A 563 22.93 20.40 -13.30
CA THR A 563 24.05 21.22 -12.84
C THR A 563 23.64 22.69 -12.77
N SER A 564 24.36 23.50 -11.99
CA SER A 564 24.12 24.95 -11.88
C SER A 564 24.19 25.70 -13.21
N ASN A 565 24.82 25.10 -14.23
CA ASN A 565 25.02 25.70 -15.55
C ASN A 565 23.95 25.27 -16.57
N PHE A 566 22.88 24.62 -16.14
CA PHE A 566 21.82 24.16 -17.04
C PHE A 566 21.16 25.33 -17.77
N ASN A 567 21.35 25.39 -19.09
CA ASN A 567 20.74 26.39 -19.94
C ASN A 567 19.33 25.97 -20.34
N GLU A 568 18.36 26.26 -19.47
CA GLU A 568 16.94 25.97 -19.70
C GLU A 568 16.45 26.48 -21.06
N GLN A 569 16.86 27.68 -21.47
CA GLN A 569 16.41 28.26 -22.73
C GLN A 569 16.90 27.49 -23.95
N ARG A 570 18.10 26.91 -23.91
CA ARG A 570 18.66 26.16 -25.04
C ARG A 570 17.99 24.79 -25.18
N CYS A 571 17.79 24.09 -24.07
CA CYS A 571 17.31 22.71 -24.08
C CYS A 571 15.78 22.62 -24.09
N LEU A 572 15.11 23.48 -23.32
CA LEU A 572 13.66 23.38 -23.13
C LEU A 572 12.88 24.14 -24.20
N ARG A 573 13.46 25.18 -24.82
CA ARG A 573 12.72 25.96 -25.84
C ARG A 573 12.34 25.14 -27.08
N PRO A 574 13.22 24.29 -27.66
CA PRO A 574 12.83 23.41 -28.76
C PRO A 574 11.73 22.42 -28.35
N MET A 575 11.86 21.81 -27.16
CA MET A 575 10.87 20.87 -26.63
C MET A 575 9.53 21.55 -26.39
N ASN A 576 9.53 22.72 -25.73
CA ASN A 576 8.32 23.50 -25.46
C ASN A 576 7.65 23.93 -26.76
N ALA A 577 8.40 24.33 -27.78
CA ALA A 577 7.84 24.71 -29.09
C ALA A 577 7.12 23.54 -29.77
N LEU A 578 7.59 22.30 -29.58
CA LEU A 578 7.01 21.09 -30.17
C LEU A 578 5.86 20.51 -29.34
N LEU A 579 5.91 20.72 -28.02
CA LEU A 579 4.86 20.35 -27.08
C LEU A 579 3.71 21.39 -27.04
N THR A 580 3.77 22.49 -27.80
CA THR A 580 2.81 23.62 -27.80
C THR A 580 1.33 23.29 -28.00
N GLN A 581 0.96 22.04 -28.32
CA GLN A 581 -0.45 21.60 -28.30
C GLN A 581 -0.92 21.08 -26.92
N GLY A 582 -0.04 20.98 -25.92
CA GLY A 582 -0.35 20.55 -24.56
C GLY A 582 0.57 21.17 -23.50
N THR A 583 0.04 21.38 -22.29
CA THR A 583 0.78 21.96 -21.16
C THR A 583 1.66 20.90 -20.46
N THR A 584 2.55 20.22 -21.17
CA THR A 584 3.42 19.19 -20.57
C THR A 584 4.49 19.86 -19.68
N PRO A 585 4.41 19.74 -18.34
CA PRO A 585 5.40 20.33 -17.45
C PRO A 585 6.78 19.68 -17.64
N ILE A 586 7.82 20.53 -17.69
CA ILE A 586 9.21 20.10 -17.60
C ILE A 586 9.75 20.56 -16.24
N THR A 587 10.21 19.63 -15.43
CA THR A 587 10.74 19.88 -14.08
C THR A 587 12.22 19.51 -14.02
N PRO A 588 13.13 20.49 -13.88
CA PRO A 588 14.53 20.21 -13.64
C PRO A 588 14.75 19.72 -12.21
N LEU A 589 15.51 18.64 -12.05
CA LEU A 589 15.87 18.06 -10.77
C LEU A 589 17.40 18.07 -10.63
N MET A 590 17.89 18.84 -9.65
CA MET A 590 19.28 18.75 -9.20
C MET A 590 19.57 17.32 -8.70
N ASN A 591 20.84 16.95 -8.52
CA ASN A 591 21.28 15.59 -8.18
C ASN A 591 20.58 15.03 -6.92
N MET A 592 19.38 14.47 -7.12
CA MET A 592 18.46 14.00 -6.07
C MET A 592 18.65 12.51 -5.78
N SER A 593 19.57 11.84 -6.49
CA SER A 593 19.92 10.46 -6.17
C SER A 593 20.71 10.41 -4.86
N ASP A 594 20.11 9.75 -3.87
CA ASP A 594 20.77 9.09 -2.73
C ASP A 594 21.34 9.99 -1.63
N THR A 595 21.18 11.31 -1.69
CA THR A 595 21.54 12.20 -0.57
C THR A 595 20.31 12.45 0.32
N ASN A 596 20.34 11.93 1.55
CA ASN A 596 19.34 12.19 2.60
C ASN A 596 19.43 13.63 3.15
N ASN A 597 19.61 14.63 2.28
CA ASN A 597 19.57 16.03 2.67
C ASN A 597 18.11 16.50 2.78
N SER A 598 17.81 17.34 3.77
CA SER A 598 16.48 17.88 4.01
C SER A 598 15.95 18.70 2.83
N GLU A 599 16.82 19.44 2.13
CA GLU A 599 16.44 20.21 0.94
C GLU A 599 15.91 19.31 -0.20
N THR A 600 16.58 18.18 -0.45
CA THR A 600 16.14 17.16 -1.41
C THR A 600 14.77 16.58 -1.03
N GLN A 601 14.52 16.38 0.26
CA GLN A 601 13.21 15.87 0.74
C GLN A 601 12.09 16.87 0.49
N TYR A 602 12.30 18.17 0.76
CA TYR A 602 11.29 19.20 0.47
C TYR A 602 10.96 19.28 -1.03
N LEU A 603 11.96 19.21 -1.90
CA LEU A 603 11.74 19.20 -3.35
C LEU A 603 10.98 17.95 -3.82
N LEU A 604 11.25 16.79 -3.21
CA LEU A 604 10.51 15.56 -3.48
C LEU A 604 9.05 15.65 -3.04
N GLU A 605 8.79 16.24 -1.87
CA GLU A 605 7.43 16.46 -1.36
C GLU A 605 6.65 17.42 -2.25
N ASP A 606 7.24 18.55 -2.66
CA ASP A 606 6.62 19.51 -3.58
C ASP A 606 6.33 18.87 -4.95
N LEU A 607 7.29 18.14 -5.51
CA LEU A 607 7.09 17.39 -6.76
C LEU A 607 5.96 16.36 -6.60
N ARG A 608 5.93 15.63 -5.49
CA ARG A 608 4.88 14.64 -5.20
C ARG A 608 3.51 15.30 -5.11
N GLU A 609 3.36 16.40 -4.36
CA GLU A 609 2.09 17.11 -4.23
C GLU A 609 1.61 17.63 -5.59
N ASN A 610 2.50 18.24 -6.37
CA ASN A 610 2.21 18.74 -7.71
C ASN A 610 1.75 17.62 -8.66
N LEU A 611 2.45 16.48 -8.63
CA LEU A 611 2.08 15.29 -9.41
C LEU A 611 0.70 14.79 -9.00
N LEU A 612 0.46 14.61 -7.70
CA LEU A 612 -0.80 14.10 -7.19
C LEU A 612 -1.99 15.01 -7.53
N GLU A 613 -1.81 16.33 -7.46
CA GLU A 613 -2.83 17.30 -7.85
C GLU A 613 -3.15 17.18 -9.35
N LYS A 614 -2.13 17.14 -10.22
CA LYS A 614 -2.34 17.01 -11.67
C LYS A 614 -2.96 15.68 -12.06
N ILE A 615 -2.56 14.57 -11.41
CA ILE A 615 -3.15 13.25 -11.64
C ILE A 615 -4.63 13.23 -11.26
N LYS A 616 -5.02 13.91 -10.17
CA LYS A 616 -6.44 14.02 -9.76
C LYS A 616 -7.30 14.76 -10.78
N LEU A 617 -6.74 15.77 -11.45
CA LEU A 617 -7.43 16.50 -12.52
C LEU A 617 -7.58 15.63 -13.78
N TYR A 618 -6.71 14.64 -13.95
CA TYR A 618 -6.77 13.69 -15.06
C TYR A 618 -7.75 12.56 -14.73
N VAL A 619 -9.03 12.76 -15.03
CA VAL A 619 -10.02 11.68 -15.04
C VAL A 619 -9.90 10.96 -16.38
N PRO A 620 -9.61 9.65 -16.44
CA PRO A 620 -9.63 8.91 -17.69
C PRO A 620 -10.97 9.13 -18.37
N SER A 621 -10.98 9.76 -19.54
CA SER A 621 -12.18 10.08 -20.29
C SER A 621 -12.89 8.78 -20.67
N ASN A 622 -13.91 8.36 -19.90
CA ASN A 622 -14.74 7.16 -20.10
C ASN A 622 -14.09 6.14 -21.05
N ILE A 623 -12.89 5.65 -20.70
CA ILE A 623 -12.22 4.67 -21.54
C ILE A 623 -13.13 3.46 -21.49
N ASP A 624 -13.66 3.08 -22.65
CA ASP A 624 -14.44 1.86 -22.74
C ASP A 624 -13.54 0.74 -22.24
N LYS A 625 -13.95 0.09 -21.14
CA LYS A 625 -13.17 -1.00 -20.57
C LYS A 625 -12.90 -2.06 -21.64
N ASP A 626 -13.84 -2.22 -22.57
CA ASP A 626 -13.73 -3.17 -23.66
C ASP A 626 -12.58 -2.82 -24.62
N ASP A 627 -12.30 -1.54 -24.87
CA ASP A 627 -11.19 -1.09 -25.72
C ASP A 627 -9.82 -1.36 -25.08
N LEU A 628 -9.68 -1.07 -23.79
CA LEU A 628 -8.43 -1.35 -23.06
C LEU A 628 -8.15 -2.86 -23.00
N PHE A 629 -9.17 -3.67 -22.67
CA PHE A 629 -9.03 -5.12 -22.68
C PHE A 629 -8.79 -5.67 -24.09
N PHE A 630 -9.37 -5.06 -25.12
CA PHE A 630 -9.10 -5.42 -26.51
C PHE A 630 -7.64 -5.17 -26.89
N ASP A 631 -7.10 -3.99 -26.57
CA ASP A 631 -5.70 -3.68 -26.82
C ASP A 631 -4.76 -4.58 -26.01
N LEU A 632 -5.07 -4.84 -24.75
CA LEU A 632 -4.29 -5.76 -23.94
C LEU A 632 -4.31 -7.19 -24.52
N HIS A 633 -5.46 -7.68 -25.00
CA HIS A 633 -5.58 -9.00 -25.63
C HIS A 633 -4.77 -9.13 -26.92
N LYS A 634 -4.60 -8.06 -27.70
CA LYS A 634 -3.74 -8.09 -28.91
C LYS A 634 -2.27 -8.38 -28.59
N LEU A 635 -1.86 -8.10 -27.36
CA LEU A 635 -0.49 -8.27 -26.90
C LEU A 635 -0.22 -9.65 -26.29
N LEU A 636 -1.26 -10.46 -26.06
CA LEU A 636 -1.14 -11.76 -25.42
C LEU A 636 -0.91 -12.87 -26.45
N LYS A 637 -0.24 -13.95 -26.02
CA LYS A 637 -0.11 -15.17 -26.83
C LYS A 637 -1.51 -15.69 -27.24
N PRO A 638 -1.75 -16.06 -28.51
CA PRO A 638 -3.07 -16.48 -29.01
C PRO A 638 -3.73 -17.61 -28.20
N ASP A 639 -2.94 -18.56 -27.71
CA ASP A 639 -3.44 -19.67 -26.90
C ASP A 639 -4.03 -19.19 -25.58
N TYR A 640 -3.41 -18.17 -24.96
CA TYR A 640 -3.92 -17.58 -23.74
C TYR A 640 -5.20 -16.77 -23.98
N VAL A 641 -5.30 -16.05 -25.10
CA VAL A 641 -6.54 -15.38 -25.51
C VAL A 641 -7.66 -16.40 -25.72
N THR A 642 -7.36 -17.53 -26.35
CA THR A 642 -8.30 -18.64 -26.55
C THR A 642 -8.76 -19.21 -25.21
N TYR A 643 -7.83 -19.44 -24.29
CA TYR A 643 -8.15 -19.86 -22.93
C TYR A 643 -9.00 -18.82 -22.18
N LEU A 644 -8.73 -17.52 -22.30
CA LEU A 644 -9.54 -16.45 -21.70
C LEU A 644 -10.96 -16.44 -22.26
N LYS A 645 -11.11 -16.57 -23.59
CA LYS A 645 -12.42 -16.67 -24.24
C LYS A 645 -13.18 -17.90 -23.78
N HIS A 646 -12.55 -19.06 -23.76
CA HIS A 646 -13.13 -20.31 -23.26
C HIS A 646 -13.57 -20.13 -21.80
N THR A 647 -12.65 -19.72 -20.93
CA THR A 647 -12.93 -19.48 -19.51
C THR A 647 -14.06 -18.49 -19.31
N THR A 648 -14.10 -17.39 -20.06
CA THR A 648 -15.18 -16.40 -19.97
C THR A 648 -16.50 -16.98 -20.47
N SER A 649 -16.48 -17.75 -21.56
CA SER A 649 -17.67 -18.42 -22.09
C SER A 649 -18.23 -19.52 -21.18
N THR A 650 -17.39 -20.13 -20.34
CA THR A 650 -17.80 -21.15 -19.36
C THR A 650 -18.18 -20.52 -18.01
N ILE A 651 -17.32 -19.65 -17.48
CA ILE A 651 -17.50 -19.03 -16.16
C ILE A 651 -18.59 -17.97 -16.20
N LYS A 652 -18.75 -17.17 -17.26
CA LYS A 652 -19.78 -16.10 -17.28
C LYS A 652 -21.20 -16.68 -17.18
N PRO A 653 -21.58 -17.75 -17.91
CA PRO A 653 -22.84 -18.45 -17.70
C PRO A 653 -22.94 -19.11 -16.32
N LEU A 654 -21.89 -19.78 -15.83
CA LEU A 654 -21.90 -20.39 -14.49
C LEU A 654 -22.07 -19.34 -13.39
N LYS A 655 -21.32 -18.25 -13.46
CA LYS A 655 -21.42 -17.08 -12.58
C LYS A 655 -22.81 -16.44 -12.71
N LYS A 656 -23.37 -16.33 -13.92
CA LYS A 656 -24.75 -15.86 -14.12
C LYS A 656 -25.79 -16.87 -13.60
N CYS A 657 -25.51 -18.17 -13.57
CA CYS A 657 -26.39 -19.18 -13.00
C CYS A 657 -26.31 -19.20 -11.47
N LEU A 658 -25.10 -19.01 -10.91
CA LEU A 658 -24.82 -18.95 -9.48
C LEU A 658 -25.22 -17.59 -8.86
N LEU A 659 -25.17 -16.51 -9.63
CA LEU A 659 -25.50 -15.14 -9.18
C LEU A 659 -26.80 -14.60 -9.77
N GLY A 660 -27.35 -15.24 -10.80
CA GLY A 660 -28.60 -14.86 -11.44
C GLY A 660 -29.77 -15.40 -10.65
N ASN A 661 -30.71 -14.51 -10.36
CA ASN A 661 -31.94 -14.70 -9.61
C ASN A 661 -31.74 -15.07 -8.14
N LYS A 662 -31.36 -14.04 -7.37
CA LYS A 662 -31.46 -13.95 -5.90
C LYS A 662 -32.86 -14.22 -5.31
N SER A 663 -33.88 -14.52 -6.11
CA SER A 663 -35.22 -14.85 -5.60
C SER A 663 -35.54 -16.35 -5.55
N GLU A 664 -34.79 -17.20 -6.28
CA GLU A 664 -35.17 -18.63 -6.41
C GLU A 664 -33.98 -19.60 -6.49
N LEU A 665 -32.75 -19.16 -6.21
CA LEU A 665 -31.69 -20.11 -5.85
C LEU A 665 -32.05 -20.70 -4.49
N ASN A 666 -32.79 -21.82 -4.51
CA ASN A 666 -33.08 -22.62 -3.33
C ASN A 666 -31.76 -22.85 -2.57
N ASP A 667 -31.68 -22.40 -1.32
CA ASP A 667 -30.59 -22.67 -0.37
C ASP A 667 -30.22 -24.17 -0.30
N GLN A 668 -31.09 -25.05 -0.80
CA GLN A 668 -30.89 -26.49 -0.92
C GLN A 668 -29.83 -26.91 -1.96
N SER A 669 -29.58 -26.15 -3.02
CA SER A 669 -28.76 -26.65 -4.15
C SER A 669 -27.26 -26.43 -3.97
N PHE A 670 -26.85 -25.31 -3.34
CA PHE A 670 -25.44 -24.97 -3.12
C PHE A 670 -25.18 -24.23 -1.78
N PRO A 671 -25.68 -24.75 -0.64
CA PRO A 671 -25.66 -24.05 0.65
C PRO A 671 -24.23 -23.69 1.10
N LEU A 672 -23.29 -24.61 0.92
CA LEU A 672 -21.88 -24.42 1.31
C LEU A 672 -21.19 -23.35 0.45
N TYR A 673 -21.44 -23.32 -0.86
CA TYR A 673 -20.85 -22.31 -1.73
C TYR A 673 -21.36 -20.90 -1.42
N LEU A 674 -22.66 -20.76 -1.13
CA LEU A 674 -23.25 -19.49 -0.73
C LEU A 674 -22.69 -19.02 0.61
N GLN A 675 -22.61 -19.90 1.62
CA GLN A 675 -21.97 -19.61 2.90
C GLN A 675 -20.50 -19.21 2.73
N PHE A 676 -19.75 -19.89 1.86
CA PHE A 676 -18.34 -19.59 1.61
C PHE A 676 -18.17 -18.23 0.92
N THR A 677 -19.07 -17.91 0.00
CA THR A 677 -19.09 -16.62 -0.69
C THR A 677 -19.41 -15.47 0.27
N VAL A 678 -20.35 -15.67 1.20
CA VAL A 678 -20.66 -14.70 2.26
C VAL A 678 -19.44 -14.52 3.18
N LEU A 679 -18.83 -15.62 3.63
CA LEU A 679 -17.62 -15.61 4.47
C LEU A 679 -16.47 -14.83 3.80
N CYS A 680 -16.25 -15.06 2.50
CA CYS A 680 -15.24 -14.36 1.72
C CYS A 680 -15.54 -12.86 1.58
N LYS A 681 -16.81 -12.47 1.36
CA LYS A 681 -17.21 -11.06 1.29
C LYS A 681 -17.00 -10.35 2.63
N LEU A 682 -17.38 -10.99 3.73
CA LEU A 682 -17.19 -10.47 5.09
C LEU A 682 -15.71 -10.30 5.41
N ARG A 683 -14.87 -11.29 5.11
CA ARG A 683 -13.40 -11.18 5.28
C ARG A 683 -12.80 -10.06 4.42
N GLN A 684 -13.35 -9.81 3.23
CA GLN A 684 -12.92 -8.67 2.38
C GLN A 684 -13.41 -7.33 2.93
N GLU A 685 -14.61 -7.27 3.47
CA GLU A 685 -15.17 -6.08 4.11
C GLU A 685 -14.38 -5.73 5.37
N LEU A 686 -14.07 -6.73 6.20
CA LEU A 686 -13.22 -6.58 7.38
C LEU A 686 -11.84 -6.01 7.04
N LYS A 687 -11.23 -6.47 5.94
CA LYS A 687 -9.91 -5.98 5.47
C LYS A 687 -9.91 -4.52 5.01
N LYS A 688 -11.08 -4.00 4.60
CA LYS A 688 -11.24 -2.61 4.17
C LYS A 688 -11.58 -1.68 5.34
N ILE A 689 -12.00 -2.25 6.46
CA ILE A 689 -12.24 -1.50 7.67
C ILE A 689 -10.88 -1.22 8.31
N ASP A 690 -10.59 0.06 8.49
CA ASP A 690 -9.44 0.47 9.28
C ASP A 690 -9.63 -0.06 10.70
N PHE A 691 -8.80 -1.04 11.08
CA PHE A 691 -8.83 -1.67 12.40
C PHE A 691 -8.66 -0.63 13.53
N TYR A 692 -8.07 0.53 13.20
CA TYR A 692 -7.88 1.66 14.11
C TYR A 692 -8.84 2.83 13.85
N GLY A 693 -9.73 2.76 12.86
CA GLY A 693 -10.70 3.79 12.51
C GLY A 693 -12.00 3.74 13.33
N SER A 694 -12.97 4.59 12.95
CA SER A 694 -14.29 4.78 13.59
C SER A 694 -15.32 3.68 13.30
N ASP A 695 -14.95 2.62 12.58
CA ASP A 695 -15.87 1.55 12.12
C ASP A 695 -15.81 0.28 13.01
N GLY A 696 -15.50 0.46 14.30
CA GLY A 696 -15.29 -0.63 15.28
C GLY A 696 -16.47 -1.61 15.36
N ASP A 697 -17.69 -1.11 15.51
CA ASP A 697 -18.92 -1.93 15.56
C ASP A 697 -19.16 -2.73 14.29
N ARG A 698 -18.85 -2.14 13.13
CA ARG A 698 -18.97 -2.81 11.84
C ARG A 698 -17.96 -3.95 11.76
N SER A 699 -16.72 -3.71 12.20
CA SER A 699 -15.68 -4.75 12.25
C SER A 699 -16.08 -5.91 13.16
N PHE A 700 -16.69 -5.62 14.31
CA PHE A 700 -17.13 -6.63 15.27
C PHE A 700 -18.29 -7.47 14.72
N LYS A 701 -19.31 -6.84 14.11
CA LYS A 701 -20.42 -7.53 13.45
C LYS A 701 -19.94 -8.45 12.32
N ILE A 702 -18.98 -7.98 11.54
CA ILE A 702 -18.38 -8.78 10.46
C ILE A 702 -17.59 -9.96 11.04
N ASN A 703 -16.81 -9.75 12.11
CA ASN A 703 -16.07 -10.82 12.79
C ASN A 703 -16.99 -11.88 13.41
N ALA A 704 -18.08 -11.47 14.05
CA ALA A 704 -19.06 -12.40 14.63
C ALA A 704 -19.72 -13.26 13.54
N GLU A 705 -20.06 -12.66 12.40
CA GLU A 705 -20.65 -13.38 11.27
C GLU A 705 -19.64 -14.31 10.57
N ILE A 706 -18.37 -13.88 10.46
CA ILE A 706 -17.26 -14.74 10.01
C ILE A 706 -17.15 -15.97 10.92
N PHE A 707 -17.11 -15.76 12.23
CA PHE A 707 -17.01 -16.83 13.23
C PHE A 707 -18.19 -17.81 13.13
N ARG A 708 -19.42 -17.28 13.03
CA ARG A 708 -20.63 -18.10 12.85
C ARG A 708 -20.53 -19.00 11.61
N LEU A 709 -20.13 -18.42 10.47
CA LEU A 709 -19.99 -19.17 9.22
C LEU A 709 -18.87 -20.21 9.28
N GLU A 710 -17.72 -19.89 9.89
CA GLU A 710 -16.62 -20.83 10.09
C GLU A 710 -17.03 -22.02 10.95
N HIS A 711 -17.73 -21.77 12.06
CA HIS A 711 -18.26 -22.81 12.92
C HIS A 711 -19.27 -23.71 12.18
N GLU A 712 -20.14 -23.14 11.33
CA GLU A 712 -21.04 -23.92 10.47
C GLU A 712 -20.29 -24.80 9.45
N PHE A 713 -19.17 -24.33 8.90
CA PHE A 713 -18.31 -25.13 8.03
C PHE A 713 -17.69 -26.30 8.79
N GLU A 714 -17.16 -26.08 10.00
CA GLU A 714 -16.56 -27.13 10.83
C GLU A 714 -17.57 -28.20 11.23
N GLN A 715 -18.81 -27.82 11.56
CA GLN A 715 -19.85 -28.80 11.89
C GLN A 715 -20.24 -29.65 10.68
N LYS A 716 -20.32 -29.05 9.48
CA LYS A 716 -20.67 -29.79 8.26
C LYS A 716 -19.53 -30.69 7.76
N ASP A 717 -18.27 -30.30 7.94
CA ASP A 717 -17.10 -31.16 7.64
C ASP A 717 -17.04 -32.38 8.58
N LYS A 718 -17.41 -32.19 9.85
CA LYS A 718 -17.55 -33.30 10.82
C LYS A 718 -18.74 -34.23 10.52
N ALA A 719 -19.80 -33.72 9.89
CA ALA A 719 -20.99 -34.48 9.52
C ALA A 719 -20.88 -35.20 8.15
N GLY A 720 -19.89 -34.82 7.33
CA GLY A 720 -19.62 -35.38 6.00
C GLY A 720 -18.53 -36.45 5.94
N LYS A 721 -17.97 -36.85 7.09
CA LYS A 721 -17.14 -38.04 7.30
C LYS A 721 -17.98 -39.13 7.95
#